data_AF-B4HFI6-F1
#
_entry.id   AF-B4HFI6-F1
#
_cell.length_a   1.000
_cell.length_b   1.000
_cell.length_c   1.000
_cell.angle_alpha   90.00
_cell.angle_beta   90.00
_cell.angle_gamma   90.00
#
_symmetry.space_group_name_H-M   'P 1'
#
loop_
_entity.id
_entity.type
_entity.pdbx_description
1 polymer ?
#
loop_
_entity_poly.entity_id
_entity_poly.type
_entity_poly.pdbx_seq_one_letter_code
_entity_poly.pdbx_strand_id
1 'polypeptide(L)'
;MDISTSSNQFILTTCEMYPRRRNTEFYRSPEPRVSCQNQRAEHPGQMLNVTPDENREAARRLPRIQPPNNLDSFYLRNGMGAKIESFAGRSDPAMARIKATDATGHWPDCNLRIADPGHYDSNRLEKMKSFTVIAVAAVALLATLGQAKHLDSKVADKDFLMKQKFVFHILQHIYQADVFTTPFGGSYVEYKPWEHVADYVHPEMLEHFFELWQHQPFTDDMVWSVMYDKHEEYVVGLVRLFYFAKNWETFQHAVFWARQHVNKQLFVYAVTIASLFRDDMQGVVLPAHYEIHPWSYFDSQALEWAEHYKMHGFNHVKQMDNIYNVVIRTNYSNVHGSLNYDHDLAYYLEDVGFNAFYYYFNLDYPFWTKGGEEHVLNKDRRGELYLYVHWQLLARWYLERLSHDLGEVPAFNMYVPTESGYASNLRTYYGVPQWHRENHHSFYHEHNYEHIEHVEIYTQRVMDWIHKNEKFDVETINVLGNIIQGNADSVDKKFYGSLDKLYRFIVNEGHHYGHGDESFPGPFMHYDTSMRDPIFYEVYKTIVGHYWHLMETYPEYHKKDYTFEGVHIDAVHMPESLTTYFEHFDSDISNAVDVEPAVEGSTDPLYTFGRNSHYKGSSYVIKARQQRLNHKPFEFTLDVSSDKAQDAVVKVFIGPKYDEHGHKIPLEHNYQNFFELEHFKVHLEAGVNHIKRASGDFSFWVNDRTTYLELYQKLMDATNSDYKFKLDQSEAHCGVPNRMMLPRGKKGGQVFQFFYMVYPYHHPEVAQFTGYDPVVSCGVGHGSRYVDALPFGFPFNRPVKHDYYFDVHNFKFVDVKIFHRDEHTNVV
;
A
#
# COMPACT_ATOMS: atom_id res chain seq x y z
N MET A 1 9.53 21.00 -66.93
CA MET A 1 8.63 22.08 -67.35
C MET A 1 8.78 23.18 -66.34
N ASP A 2 9.34 24.29 -66.79
CA ASP A 2 9.60 25.51 -66.04
C ASP A 2 8.31 26.15 -65.51
N ILE A 3 8.40 26.85 -64.37
CA ILE A 3 8.28 28.32 -64.27
C ILE A 3 8.66 28.76 -62.84
N SER A 4 9.17 29.98 -62.77
CA SER A 4 10.09 30.59 -61.83
C SER A 4 9.45 31.44 -60.71
N THR A 5 10.28 31.66 -59.67
CA THR A 5 10.48 32.89 -58.86
C THR A 5 9.34 33.48 -58.01
N SER A 6 9.57 33.56 -56.70
CA SER A 6 9.82 34.87 -56.04
C SER A 6 10.50 34.70 -54.67
N SER A 7 11.53 35.49 -54.47
CA SER A 7 12.29 35.73 -53.23
C SER A 7 11.53 36.69 -52.31
N ASN A 8 11.56 36.48 -50.99
CA ASN A 8 11.57 37.58 -50.03
C ASN A 8 12.16 37.16 -48.67
N GLN A 9 13.22 37.86 -48.28
CA GLN A 9 13.79 37.91 -46.92
C GLN A 9 12.84 38.66 -45.98
N PHE A 10 12.68 38.18 -44.74
CA PHE A 10 12.24 38.97 -43.58
C PHE A 10 13.06 38.50 -42.37
N ILE A 11 14.10 39.26 -42.00
CA ILE A 11 14.17 40.18 -40.84
C ILE A 11 13.93 39.47 -39.51
N LEU A 12 15.05 39.25 -38.79
CA LEU A 12 15.10 38.94 -37.36
C LEU A 12 14.68 40.18 -36.57
N THR A 13 13.61 40.06 -35.77
CA THR A 13 13.31 40.99 -34.68
C THR A 13 13.28 40.22 -33.37
N THR A 14 14.29 40.51 -32.55
CA THR A 14 14.35 40.27 -31.11
C THR A 14 13.18 40.96 -30.40
N CYS A 15 12.39 40.21 -29.62
CA CYS A 15 11.47 40.77 -28.65
C CYS A 15 11.77 40.18 -27.26
N GLU A 16 12.39 41.02 -26.43
CA GLU A 16 12.46 40.89 -24.98
C GLU A 16 11.05 40.95 -24.38
N MET A 17 10.72 40.08 -23.43
CA MET A 17 9.55 40.23 -22.57
C MET A 17 9.95 40.14 -21.09
N TYR A 18 10.28 41.29 -20.51
CA TYR A 18 10.09 41.59 -19.09
C TYR A 18 8.82 42.43 -18.92
N PRO A 19 7.92 42.14 -17.98
CA PRO A 19 6.78 43.02 -17.72
C PRO A 19 7.22 44.25 -16.90
N ARG A 20 7.10 45.44 -17.50
CA ARG A 20 7.23 46.73 -16.80
C ARG A 20 6.10 46.91 -15.78
N ARG A 21 6.44 47.34 -14.56
CA ARG A 21 5.52 47.85 -13.54
C ARG A 21 4.69 49.02 -14.09
N ARG A 22 3.36 48.93 -14.01
CA ARG A 22 2.47 50.09 -14.12
C ARG A 22 2.26 50.69 -12.72
N ASN A 23 2.44 52.00 -12.60
CA ASN A 23 2.00 52.77 -11.43
C ASN A 23 0.48 52.98 -11.54
N THR A 24 -0.27 52.59 -10.50
CA THR A 24 -1.67 52.99 -10.35
C THR A 24 -1.79 54.11 -9.33
N GLU A 25 -2.48 55.16 -9.75
CA GLU A 25 -2.74 56.38 -8.98
C GLU A 25 -3.85 56.17 -7.94
N PHE A 26 -3.68 56.88 -6.82
CA PHE A 26 -4.59 57.04 -5.70
C PHE A 26 -6.02 57.42 -6.10
N TYR A 27 -7.03 56.74 -5.54
CA TYR A 27 -8.37 57.31 -5.38
C TYR A 27 -8.68 57.53 -3.89
N ARG A 28 -8.88 58.79 -3.54
CA ARG A 28 -9.44 59.26 -2.26
C ARG A 28 -10.95 59.03 -2.24
N SER A 29 -11.44 58.65 -1.08
CA SER A 29 -12.85 58.49 -0.69
C SER A 29 -13.70 59.76 -0.85
N PRO A 30 -15.02 59.60 -1.06
CA PRO A 30 -16.01 60.48 -0.46
C PRO A 30 -16.99 59.73 0.47
N GLU A 31 -17.43 60.47 1.50
CA GLU A 31 -18.20 60.12 2.71
C GLU A 31 -19.53 59.33 2.53
N PRO A 32 -20.04 58.70 3.62
CA PRO A 32 -21.10 57.70 3.54
C PRO A 32 -22.52 58.31 3.50
N ARG A 33 -23.39 57.77 2.64
CA ARG A 33 -24.83 58.10 2.62
C ARG A 33 -25.61 57.22 3.60
N VAL A 34 -26.52 57.88 4.32
CA VAL A 34 -27.45 57.31 5.30
C VAL A 34 -28.59 56.58 4.59
N SER A 35 -28.91 55.35 5.01
CA SER A 35 -30.11 54.62 4.60
C SER A 35 -31.16 54.69 5.71
N CYS A 36 -32.32 55.30 5.42
CA CYS A 36 -33.48 55.36 6.29
C CYS A 36 -34.47 54.23 5.99
N GLN A 37 -34.70 53.44 7.04
CA GLN A 37 -35.76 52.47 7.37
C GLN A 37 -37.03 52.35 6.49
N ASN A 38 -37.47 51.09 6.33
CA ASN A 38 -38.78 50.60 6.81
C ASN A 38 -38.62 49.09 7.17
N GLN A 39 -38.65 48.71 8.46
CA GLN A 39 -39.81 48.41 9.33
C GLN A 39 -40.36 46.97 9.21
N ARG A 40 -39.79 46.02 9.97
CA ARG A 40 -40.41 45.31 11.13
C ARG A 40 -39.56 44.10 11.56
N ALA A 41 -39.49 43.88 12.87
CA ALA A 41 -38.77 42.79 13.54
C ALA A 41 -39.71 42.09 14.52
N GLU A 42 -39.72 40.76 14.49
CA GLU A 42 -40.22 39.87 15.56
C GLU A 42 -39.31 38.62 15.45
N HIS A 43 -38.38 38.33 16.35
CA HIS A 43 -38.62 37.93 17.74
C HIS A 43 -37.36 38.08 18.64
N PRO A 44 -37.54 38.14 19.97
CA PRO A 44 -36.50 38.50 20.93
C PRO A 44 -35.72 37.29 21.47
N GLY A 45 -34.46 37.54 21.82
CA GLY A 45 -33.60 36.61 22.55
C GLY A 45 -33.81 36.64 24.08
N GLN A 46 -33.41 35.49 24.67
CA GLN A 46 -33.01 35.19 26.05
C GLN A 46 -34.07 35.05 27.16
N MET A 47 -34.20 33.82 27.68
CA MET A 47 -34.23 33.54 29.14
C MET A 47 -33.52 32.22 29.47
N LEU A 48 -32.82 32.26 30.61
CA LEU A 48 -31.99 31.25 31.25
C LEU A 48 -32.79 30.17 32.01
N ASN A 49 -32.13 29.00 32.17
CA ASN A 49 -32.22 28.00 33.25
C ASN A 49 -33.52 27.20 33.47
N VAL A 50 -33.45 25.86 33.37
CA VAL A 50 -33.82 24.83 34.39
C VAL A 50 -33.51 23.42 33.81
N THR A 51 -32.71 22.61 34.52
CA THR A 51 -32.80 21.13 34.54
C THR A 51 -33.64 20.73 35.77
N PRO A 52 -34.46 19.65 35.77
CA PRO A 52 -33.98 18.26 35.68
C PRO A 52 -34.94 17.25 35.00
N ASP A 53 -34.45 16.00 34.95
CA ASP A 53 -35.07 14.72 34.57
C ASP A 53 -36.58 14.56 34.80
N GLU A 54 -37.25 13.91 33.84
CA GLU A 54 -38.02 12.65 33.99
C GLU A 54 -38.96 12.46 32.77
N ASN A 55 -39.02 11.23 32.26
CA ASN A 55 -39.87 10.72 31.17
C ASN A 55 -39.33 10.81 29.74
N ARG A 56 -38.50 9.82 29.35
CA ARG A 56 -38.51 9.27 27.99
C ARG A 56 -38.02 7.81 27.95
N GLU A 57 -38.70 6.95 28.69
CA GLU A 57 -38.99 5.61 28.19
C GLU A 57 -40.36 5.63 27.51
N ALA A 58 -40.53 4.79 26.48
CA ALA A 58 -41.69 4.64 25.61
C ALA A 58 -41.82 5.65 24.45
N ALA A 59 -41.21 5.31 23.31
CA ALA A 59 -41.88 5.20 21.99
C ALA A 59 -40.86 5.03 20.85
N ARG A 60 -40.27 3.84 20.70
CA ARG A 60 -39.69 3.38 19.43
C ARG A 60 -40.62 2.35 18.81
N ARG A 61 -41.46 2.78 17.85
CA ARG A 61 -42.04 1.94 16.79
C ARG A 61 -42.23 2.78 15.53
N LEU A 62 -41.39 2.55 14.53
CA LEU A 62 -41.58 3.03 13.16
C LEU A 62 -42.52 2.08 12.41
N PRO A 63 -43.29 2.56 11.41
CA PRO A 63 -44.21 1.73 10.64
C PRO A 63 -43.50 0.98 9.49
N ARG A 64 -43.98 -0.24 9.23
CA ARG A 64 -43.54 -1.16 8.19
C ARG A 64 -44.32 -0.85 6.90
N ILE A 65 -43.63 -0.52 5.80
CA ILE A 65 -44.23 -0.32 4.47
C ILE A 65 -44.29 -1.69 3.77
N GLN A 66 -45.47 -2.04 3.22
CA GLN A 66 -45.68 -3.21 2.36
C GLN A 66 -45.45 -2.86 0.88
N PRO A 67 -44.96 -3.79 0.03
CA PRO A 67 -44.90 -3.60 -1.41
C PRO A 67 -46.26 -3.90 -2.09
N PRO A 68 -46.56 -3.28 -3.25
CA PRO A 68 -47.82 -3.49 -3.96
C PRO A 68 -47.81 -4.76 -4.82
N ASN A 69 -48.96 -5.44 -4.86
CA ASN A 69 -49.27 -6.51 -5.81
C ASN A 69 -49.45 -5.95 -7.23
N ASN A 70 -48.89 -6.62 -8.24
CA ASN A 70 -49.54 -6.83 -9.53
C ASN A 70 -49.03 -8.13 -10.20
N LEU A 71 -49.98 -8.81 -10.84
CA LEU A 71 -49.93 -10.13 -11.47
C LEU A 71 -49.75 -10.00 -13.01
N ASP A 72 -49.46 -11.16 -13.62
CA ASP A 72 -49.36 -11.52 -15.06
C ASP A 72 -47.91 -11.59 -15.58
N SER A 73 -47.35 -12.68 -16.16
CA SER A 73 -47.84 -13.97 -16.67
C SER A 73 -46.60 -14.84 -17.07
N PHE A 74 -46.37 -16.05 -16.53
CA PHE A 74 -46.59 -17.41 -17.11
C PHE A 74 -45.49 -18.08 -18.01
N TYR A 75 -45.25 -19.39 -17.71
CA TYR A 75 -44.56 -20.51 -18.43
C TYR A 75 -43.04 -20.69 -18.21
N LEU A 76 -42.43 -21.86 -17.89
CA LEU A 76 -42.73 -23.31 -17.81
C LEU A 76 -41.84 -23.94 -16.68
N ARG A 77 -42.35 -24.72 -15.70
CA ARG A 77 -42.39 -26.23 -15.58
C ARG A 77 -41.11 -26.96 -16.03
N ASN A 78 -40.59 -28.06 -15.44
CA ASN A 78 -40.79 -29.01 -14.32
C ASN A 78 -39.54 -29.95 -14.40
N GLY A 79 -39.10 -30.81 -13.49
CA GLY A 79 -39.59 -31.45 -12.25
C GLY A 79 -38.51 -32.46 -11.80
N MET A 80 -38.35 -32.78 -10.52
CA MET A 80 -38.85 -33.98 -9.80
C MET A 80 -38.29 -33.83 -8.37
N GLY A 81 -38.96 -34.05 -7.24
CA GLY A 81 -40.21 -34.74 -6.94
C GLY A 81 -39.97 -35.95 -6.03
N ALA A 82 -39.82 -35.76 -4.70
CA ALA A 82 -40.09 -36.79 -3.70
C ALA A 82 -40.42 -36.17 -2.31
N LYS A 83 -41.40 -36.78 -1.65
CA LYS A 83 -42.23 -36.35 -0.51
C LYS A 83 -41.55 -36.49 0.87
N ILE A 84 -41.69 -35.52 1.78
CA ILE A 84 -42.63 -35.43 2.94
C ILE A 84 -42.46 -36.55 3.99
N GLU A 85 -42.03 -36.21 5.22
CA GLU A 85 -42.87 -36.21 6.44
C GLU A 85 -42.15 -35.56 7.63
N SER A 86 -42.91 -34.73 8.34
CA SER A 86 -42.58 -33.98 9.54
C SER A 86 -43.01 -34.76 10.79
N PHE A 87 -42.25 -34.69 11.89
CA PHE A 87 -42.82 -34.76 13.24
C PHE A 87 -42.06 -33.87 14.22
N ALA A 88 -42.83 -33.04 14.93
CA ALA A 88 -42.41 -32.19 16.02
C ALA A 88 -42.39 -32.96 17.35
N GLY A 89 -41.53 -32.53 18.30
CA GLY A 89 -41.57 -33.01 19.68
C GLY A 89 -40.61 -32.27 20.60
N ARG A 90 -41.12 -31.28 21.33
CA ARG A 90 -40.49 -30.59 22.47
C ARG A 90 -40.17 -31.57 23.59
N SER A 91 -39.08 -31.34 24.35
CA SER A 91 -39.09 -31.00 25.80
C SER A 91 -37.77 -31.40 26.50
N ASP A 92 -37.06 -30.38 26.99
CA ASP A 92 -36.24 -30.40 28.22
C ASP A 92 -37.20 -30.28 29.43
N PRO A 93 -36.84 -30.61 30.71
CA PRO A 93 -35.60 -30.11 31.35
C PRO A 93 -34.97 -30.90 32.54
N ALA A 94 -33.82 -30.39 32.98
CA ALA A 94 -33.39 -30.13 34.39
C ALA A 94 -32.43 -31.10 35.14
N MET A 95 -31.31 -30.48 35.54
CA MET A 95 -30.62 -30.44 36.86
C MET A 95 -30.14 -31.73 37.57
N ALA A 96 -28.85 -31.72 37.95
CA ALA A 96 -28.41 -31.83 39.35
C ALA A 96 -26.94 -31.39 39.56
N ARG A 97 -26.74 -30.52 40.56
CA ARG A 97 -25.46 -30.15 41.20
C ARG A 97 -25.04 -31.21 42.23
N ILE A 98 -23.74 -31.41 42.48
CA ILE A 98 -23.17 -31.66 43.84
C ILE A 98 -21.77 -31.01 43.98
N LYS A 99 -21.55 -30.45 45.18
CA LYS A 99 -20.41 -29.72 45.78
C LYS A 99 -19.25 -30.64 46.23
N ALA A 100 -17.98 -30.22 46.06
CA ALA A 100 -17.02 -29.66 47.06
C ALA A 100 -16.17 -30.69 47.85
N THR A 101 -14.85 -30.45 47.95
CA THR A 101 -14.08 -30.13 49.19
C THR A 101 -12.56 -30.08 48.97
N ASP A 102 -11.91 -29.20 49.74
CA ASP A 102 -10.48 -28.86 49.86
C ASP A 102 -9.56 -29.98 50.39
N ALA A 103 -8.23 -29.85 50.18
CA ALA A 103 -7.22 -29.68 51.26
C ALA A 103 -5.76 -30.05 50.86
N THR A 104 -4.90 -29.03 50.89
CA THR A 104 -3.50 -28.90 51.39
C THR A 104 -2.66 -30.07 51.93
N GLY A 105 -1.34 -30.01 51.67
CA GLY A 105 -0.26 -30.33 52.64
C GLY A 105 0.73 -31.44 52.22
N HIS A 106 1.92 -31.12 51.70
CA HIS A 106 3.23 -30.94 52.40
C HIS A 106 4.11 -32.21 52.53
N TRP A 107 5.36 -32.06 52.08
CA TRP A 107 6.53 -32.94 52.25
C TRP A 107 6.97 -33.04 53.73
N PRO A 108 7.85 -33.99 54.13
CA PRO A 108 9.29 -33.65 54.19
C PRO A 108 10.33 -34.80 54.03
N ASP A 109 11.50 -34.38 53.57
CA ASP A 109 12.88 -34.60 54.05
C ASP A 109 13.73 -35.89 53.95
N CYS A 110 14.98 -35.58 53.57
CA CYS A 110 16.23 -36.31 53.37
C CYS A 110 16.91 -36.85 54.63
N ASN A 111 17.78 -37.87 54.42
CA ASN A 111 19.20 -38.01 54.87
C ASN A 111 19.57 -39.51 55.02
N LEU A 112 20.79 -40.05 54.92
CA LEU A 112 22.14 -39.76 54.37
C LEU A 112 23.06 -40.87 54.97
N ARG A 113 24.01 -41.48 54.20
CA ARG A 113 25.31 -42.15 54.58
C ARG A 113 25.61 -43.34 53.62
N ILE A 114 26.55 -43.31 52.67
CA ILE A 114 28.04 -43.19 52.65
C ILE A 114 28.80 -44.49 53.01
N ALA A 115 29.58 -45.02 52.04
CA ALA A 115 31.01 -45.46 52.11
C ALA A 115 31.41 -46.15 50.78
N ASP A 116 32.21 -45.51 49.90
CA ASP A 116 33.67 -45.71 49.62
C ASP A 116 33.96 -46.78 48.53
N PRO A 117 35.15 -46.80 47.85
CA PRO A 117 36.10 -45.74 47.49
C PRO A 117 36.60 -45.80 46.00
N GLY A 118 37.21 -44.71 45.53
CA GLY A 118 38.33 -44.62 44.56
C GLY A 118 38.39 -45.45 43.25
N HIS A 119 38.31 -44.78 42.10
CA HIS A 119 39.42 -44.68 41.13
C HIS A 119 39.06 -43.70 39.99
N TYR A 120 39.93 -42.72 39.76
CA TYR A 120 39.83 -41.74 38.68
C TYR A 120 40.22 -42.40 37.34
N ASP A 121 39.30 -42.41 36.37
CA ASP A 121 39.57 -42.82 34.99
C ASP A 121 39.55 -41.56 34.09
N SER A 122 40.69 -41.29 33.45
CA SER A 122 40.99 -40.10 32.64
C SER A 122 40.22 -40.03 31.32
N ASN A 123 39.35 -41.00 31.01
CA ASN A 123 38.56 -41.05 29.78
C ASN A 123 37.21 -40.29 29.82
N ARG A 124 36.86 -39.66 30.95
CA ARG A 124 35.59 -38.90 31.07
C ARG A 124 35.71 -37.42 30.68
N LEU A 125 36.90 -36.82 30.73
CA LEU A 125 37.08 -35.40 30.41
C LEU A 125 37.10 -35.10 28.90
N GLU A 126 37.57 -36.03 28.05
CA GLU A 126 37.51 -35.85 26.59
C GLU A 126 36.09 -36.06 26.05
N LYS A 127 35.34 -37.04 26.57
CA LYS A 127 33.93 -37.21 26.20
C LYS A 127 33.06 -36.04 26.65
N MET A 128 33.30 -35.46 27.83
CA MET A 128 32.57 -34.26 28.27
C MET A 128 32.91 -33.03 27.42
N LYS A 129 34.16 -32.86 26.95
CA LYS A 129 34.50 -31.78 26.01
C LYS A 129 33.85 -31.99 24.64
N SER A 130 33.77 -33.22 24.11
CA SER A 130 33.04 -33.50 22.87
C SER A 130 31.53 -33.31 22.99
N PHE A 131 30.89 -33.70 24.10
CA PHE A 131 29.45 -33.44 24.30
C PHE A 131 29.14 -31.96 24.53
N THR A 132 30.04 -31.20 25.15
CA THR A 132 29.85 -29.75 25.32
C THR A 132 30.10 -29.00 24.01
N VAL A 133 31.05 -29.44 23.18
CA VAL A 133 31.27 -28.86 21.84
C VAL A 133 30.14 -29.24 20.88
N ILE A 134 29.56 -30.44 20.97
CA ILE A 134 28.39 -30.83 20.17
C ILE A 134 27.11 -30.13 20.66
N ALA A 135 26.93 -29.93 21.97
CA ALA A 135 25.80 -29.17 22.50
C ALA A 135 25.92 -27.67 22.21
N VAL A 136 27.13 -27.09 22.24
CA VAL A 136 27.36 -25.68 21.87
C VAL A 136 27.29 -25.51 20.35
N ALA A 137 27.71 -26.49 19.54
CA ALA A 137 27.52 -26.47 18.09
C ALA A 137 26.05 -26.67 17.70
N ALA A 138 25.29 -27.51 18.42
CA ALA A 138 23.85 -27.69 18.21
C ALA A 138 23.06 -26.45 18.65
N VAL A 139 23.44 -25.79 19.75
CA VAL A 139 22.83 -24.52 20.18
C VAL A 139 23.24 -23.36 19.26
N ALA A 140 24.46 -23.37 18.68
CA ALA A 140 24.87 -22.41 17.66
C ALA A 140 24.19 -22.66 16.30
N LEU A 141 23.88 -23.92 15.94
CA LEU A 141 23.08 -24.27 14.76
C LEU A 141 21.58 -23.97 14.96
N LEU A 142 21.05 -24.15 16.18
CA LEU A 142 19.69 -23.75 16.53
C LEU A 142 19.52 -22.21 16.55
N ALA A 143 20.59 -21.46 16.79
CA ALA A 143 20.59 -20.00 16.66
C ALA A 143 20.60 -19.52 15.19
N THR A 144 20.93 -20.38 14.22
CA THR A 144 20.90 -20.06 12.78
C THR A 144 19.61 -20.48 12.07
N LEU A 145 18.65 -21.11 12.78
CA LEU A 145 17.42 -21.68 12.20
C LEU A 145 16.16 -20.85 12.45
N GLY A 146 16.30 -19.67 13.08
CA GLY A 146 15.26 -18.64 13.11
C GLY A 146 15.58 -17.52 12.13
N GLN A 147 15.36 -17.73 10.82
CA GLN A 147 15.31 -16.59 9.88
C GLN A 147 13.96 -15.87 10.04
N ALA A 148 13.83 -15.20 11.18
CA ALA A 148 12.85 -14.16 11.45
C ALA A 148 13.66 -12.92 11.84
N LYS A 149 13.78 -11.95 10.91
CA LYS A 149 14.30 -10.58 11.08
C LYS A 149 15.65 -10.35 11.81
N HIS A 150 16.41 -11.35 12.22
CA HIS A 150 17.77 -11.18 12.75
C HIS A 150 18.80 -11.15 11.61
N LEU A 151 18.62 -10.21 10.69
CA LEU A 151 19.73 -9.76 9.85
C LEU A 151 20.59 -8.84 10.72
N ASP A 152 21.91 -9.08 10.77
CA ASP A 152 22.84 -8.21 11.49
C ASP A 152 22.66 -6.75 11.00
N SER A 153 22.33 -5.82 11.91
CA SER A 153 22.07 -4.44 11.54
C SER A 153 23.33 -3.80 10.97
N LYS A 154 23.29 -3.40 9.70
CA LYS A 154 24.38 -2.61 9.09
C LYS A 154 24.27 -1.16 9.55
N VAL A 155 25.41 -0.48 9.56
CA VAL A 155 25.49 0.94 9.92
C VAL A 155 25.99 1.69 8.70
N ALA A 156 25.35 2.81 8.38
CA ALA A 156 25.76 3.66 7.28
C ALA A 156 27.20 4.16 7.45
N ASP A 157 27.96 4.17 6.36
CA ASP A 157 29.26 4.82 6.29
C ASP A 157 29.13 6.29 5.86
N LYS A 158 30.26 6.99 5.77
CA LYS A 158 30.27 8.42 5.39
C LYS A 158 29.77 8.66 3.97
N ASP A 159 30.04 7.75 3.03
CA ASP A 159 29.58 7.87 1.64
C ASP A 159 28.05 7.80 1.58
N PHE A 160 27.48 6.81 2.26
CA PHE A 160 26.04 6.65 2.40
C PHE A 160 25.39 7.91 3.00
N LEU A 161 25.93 8.45 4.10
CA LEU A 161 25.36 9.65 4.74
C LEU A 161 25.38 10.86 3.79
N MET A 162 26.41 11.01 2.94
CA MET A 162 26.43 12.07 1.92
C MET A 162 25.35 11.87 0.85
N LYS A 163 25.14 10.64 0.37
CA LYS A 163 24.08 10.31 -0.59
C LYS A 163 22.70 10.54 -0.02
N GLN A 164 22.47 10.06 1.21
CA GLN A 164 21.23 10.25 1.96
C GLN A 164 20.92 11.74 2.15
N LYS A 165 21.95 12.55 2.46
CA LYS A 165 21.82 14.00 2.56
C LYS A 165 21.41 14.63 1.25
N PHE A 166 22.05 14.28 0.14
CA PHE A 166 21.68 14.80 -1.18
C PHE A 166 20.22 14.52 -1.52
N VAL A 167 19.75 13.28 -1.31
CA VAL A 167 18.36 12.89 -1.55
C VAL A 167 17.38 13.70 -0.71
N PHE A 168 17.65 13.85 0.58
CA PHE A 168 16.83 14.69 1.46
C PHE A 168 16.91 16.18 1.10
N HIS A 169 17.99 16.66 0.49
CA HIS A 169 18.03 18.04 0.00
C HIS A 169 17.13 18.21 -1.22
N ILE A 170 17.22 17.28 -2.17
CA ILE A 170 16.53 17.34 -3.46
C ILE A 170 15.00 17.21 -3.33
N LEU A 171 14.50 16.41 -2.39
CA LEU A 171 13.07 16.11 -2.24
C LEU A 171 12.31 17.09 -1.32
N GLN A 172 12.94 18.19 -0.90
CA GLN A 172 12.27 19.27 -0.17
C GLN A 172 11.64 20.28 -1.12
N HIS A 173 10.43 20.74 -0.79
CA HIS A 173 9.76 21.88 -1.41
C HIS A 173 9.84 21.83 -2.95
N ILE A 174 9.52 20.66 -3.51
CA ILE A 174 9.87 20.30 -4.89
C ILE A 174 9.23 21.25 -5.92
N TYR A 175 8.09 21.86 -5.61
CA TYR A 175 7.39 22.79 -6.50
C TYR A 175 7.98 24.21 -6.52
N GLN A 176 8.96 24.50 -5.66
CA GLN A 176 9.68 25.77 -5.68
C GLN A 176 11.10 25.60 -6.25
N ALA A 177 11.45 26.50 -7.17
CA ALA A 177 12.80 26.62 -7.71
C ALA A 177 13.73 27.31 -6.70
N ASP A 178 15.00 26.91 -6.66
CA ASP A 178 16.08 27.56 -5.90
C ASP A 178 15.83 27.76 -4.38
N VAL A 179 15.06 26.87 -3.76
CA VAL A 179 14.80 26.86 -2.30
C VAL A 179 15.79 26.02 -1.50
N PHE A 180 17.03 25.89 -1.97
CA PHE A 180 18.07 25.19 -1.23
C PHE A 180 18.75 26.12 -0.24
N THR A 181 19.02 25.64 0.97
CA THR A 181 19.78 26.37 1.99
C THR A 181 21.21 26.67 1.55
N THR A 182 21.82 25.75 0.79
CA THR A 182 23.11 25.93 0.12
C THR A 182 22.88 25.91 -1.39
N PRO A 183 23.17 27.01 -2.11
CA PRO A 183 23.05 27.03 -3.56
C PRO A 183 23.96 25.99 -4.22
N PHE A 184 23.47 25.35 -5.28
CA PHE A 184 24.30 24.50 -6.13
C PHE A 184 25.21 25.37 -7.00
N GLY A 185 26.42 24.89 -7.28
CA GLY A 185 27.41 25.62 -8.08
C GLY A 185 27.03 25.73 -9.56
N GLY A 186 27.77 26.58 -10.30
CA GLY A 186 27.51 26.84 -11.73
C GLY A 186 27.51 25.57 -12.61
N SER A 187 28.30 24.56 -12.26
CA SER A 187 28.33 23.28 -12.99
C SER A 187 26.97 22.57 -13.01
N TYR A 188 26.17 22.71 -11.95
CA TYR A 188 24.82 22.14 -11.86
C TYR A 188 23.80 22.97 -12.63
N VAL A 189 23.90 24.30 -12.51
CA VAL A 189 22.95 25.25 -13.12
C VAL A 189 23.08 25.28 -14.64
N GLU A 190 24.30 25.15 -15.15
CA GLU A 190 24.59 25.17 -16.59
C GLU A 190 24.48 23.77 -17.22
N TYR A 191 24.30 22.72 -16.42
CA TYR A 191 24.26 21.35 -16.90
C TYR A 191 23.07 21.09 -17.81
N LYS A 192 23.34 20.58 -19.00
CA LYS A 192 22.32 20.07 -19.93
C LYS A 192 22.68 18.64 -20.32
N PRO A 193 21.86 17.65 -19.97
CA PRO A 193 22.17 16.24 -20.25
C PRO A 193 22.63 15.94 -21.68
N TRP A 194 22.00 16.57 -22.68
CA TRP A 194 22.30 16.37 -24.10
C TRP A 194 23.60 17.04 -24.57
N GLU A 195 24.20 17.96 -23.80
CA GLU A 195 25.54 18.50 -24.06
C GLU A 195 26.63 17.61 -23.41
N HIS A 196 26.21 16.65 -22.59
CA HIS A 196 27.05 15.80 -21.74
C HIS A 196 26.81 14.30 -21.98
N VAL A 197 26.52 13.91 -23.22
CA VAL A 197 26.17 12.54 -23.62
C VAL A 197 27.22 11.50 -23.22
N ALA A 198 28.51 11.90 -23.16
CA ALA A 198 29.61 11.04 -22.74
C ALA A 198 29.57 10.64 -21.25
N ASP A 199 28.72 11.26 -20.43
CA ASP A 199 28.59 10.96 -19.01
C ASP A 199 27.71 9.72 -18.74
N TYR A 200 27.06 9.17 -19.78
CA TYR A 200 26.10 8.07 -19.66
C TYR A 200 26.63 6.78 -20.28
N VAL A 201 26.31 5.62 -19.67
CA VAL A 201 26.77 4.29 -20.12
C VAL A 201 26.17 3.93 -21.48
N HIS A 202 24.89 4.24 -21.68
CA HIS A 202 24.11 3.93 -22.89
C HIS A 202 23.51 5.19 -23.51
N PRO A 203 24.35 6.08 -24.07
CA PRO A 203 23.88 7.34 -24.65
C PRO A 203 22.87 7.16 -25.79
N GLU A 204 22.99 6.08 -26.56
CA GLU A 204 22.09 5.73 -27.66
C GLU A 204 20.63 5.54 -27.20
N MET A 205 20.42 5.11 -25.95
CA MET A 205 19.08 4.92 -25.37
C MET A 205 18.46 6.22 -24.86
N LEU A 206 19.19 7.34 -24.90
CA LEU A 206 18.75 8.67 -24.46
C LEU A 206 18.48 9.62 -25.63
N GLU A 207 18.87 9.27 -26.85
CA GLU A 207 18.72 10.13 -28.04
C GLU A 207 17.27 10.61 -28.24
N HIS A 208 16.31 9.67 -28.23
CA HIS A 208 14.89 9.99 -28.34
C HIS A 208 14.41 10.91 -27.22
N PHE A 209 14.84 10.67 -25.97
CA PHE A 209 14.45 11.51 -24.85
C PHE A 209 15.01 12.94 -24.98
N PHE A 210 16.26 13.07 -25.43
CA PHE A 210 16.87 14.38 -25.66
C PHE A 210 16.21 15.15 -26.80
N GLU A 211 15.88 14.48 -27.91
CA GLU A 211 15.12 15.08 -29.01
C GLU A 211 13.72 15.52 -28.53
N LEU A 212 12.99 14.61 -27.88
CA LEU A 212 11.67 14.87 -27.32
C LEU A 212 11.69 16.06 -26.37
N TRP A 213 12.65 16.10 -25.44
CA TRP A 213 12.77 17.18 -24.47
C TRP A 213 13.10 18.54 -25.10
N GLN A 214 13.99 18.58 -26.10
CA GLN A 214 14.37 19.82 -26.78
C GLN A 214 13.23 20.42 -27.62
N HIS A 215 12.32 19.58 -28.11
CA HIS A 215 11.18 20.00 -28.92
C HIS A 215 9.90 20.23 -28.11
N GLN A 216 9.66 19.42 -27.09
CA GLN A 216 8.46 19.44 -26.25
C GLN A 216 8.88 19.14 -24.79
N PRO A 217 9.36 20.14 -24.03
CA PRO A 217 9.66 19.93 -22.62
C PRO A 217 8.38 19.63 -21.83
N PHE A 218 8.45 18.67 -20.90
CA PHE A 218 7.34 18.30 -20.03
C PHE A 218 7.50 18.95 -18.65
N THR A 219 6.93 20.14 -18.51
CA THR A 219 7.09 21.03 -17.36
C THR A 219 5.89 20.97 -16.41
N ASP A 220 5.99 21.74 -15.33
CA ASP A 220 5.04 21.81 -14.21
C ASP A 220 3.66 22.41 -14.57
N ASP A 221 3.56 23.09 -15.71
CA ASP A 221 2.30 23.58 -16.29
C ASP A 221 1.42 22.46 -16.87
N MET A 222 1.98 21.26 -17.04
CA MET A 222 1.27 20.09 -17.56
C MET A 222 0.90 19.13 -16.43
N VAL A 223 -0.26 18.49 -16.56
CA VAL A 223 -0.67 17.40 -15.66
C VAL A 223 -0.05 16.08 -16.11
N TRP A 224 0.47 15.30 -15.18
CA TRP A 224 1.18 14.06 -15.51
C TRP A 224 0.45 12.83 -15.00
N SER A 225 0.55 11.73 -15.73
CA SER A 225 0.18 10.38 -15.28
C SER A 225 0.90 9.39 -16.19
N VAL A 226 1.50 8.35 -15.59
CA VAL A 226 2.19 7.27 -16.33
C VAL A 226 1.26 6.45 -17.23
N MET A 227 -0.06 6.57 -17.05
CA MET A 227 -1.03 5.77 -17.82
C MET A 227 -1.15 6.22 -19.28
N TYR A 228 -0.89 7.51 -19.55
CA TYR A 228 -0.93 8.06 -20.90
C TYR A 228 0.36 7.72 -21.67
N ASP A 229 0.22 7.18 -22.88
CA ASP A 229 1.35 6.69 -23.67
C ASP A 229 2.38 7.80 -23.96
N LYS A 230 1.94 9.03 -24.27
CA LYS A 230 2.84 10.19 -24.44
C LYS A 230 3.65 10.48 -23.17
N HIS A 231 3.06 10.32 -21.99
CA HIS A 231 3.73 10.57 -20.71
C HIS A 231 4.69 9.43 -20.34
N GLU A 232 4.34 8.19 -20.71
CA GLU A 232 5.21 7.01 -20.57
C GLU A 232 6.56 7.23 -21.27
N GLU A 233 6.58 7.85 -22.45
CA GLU A 233 7.83 8.16 -23.16
C GLU A 233 8.79 9.04 -22.35
N TYR A 234 8.28 10.10 -21.70
CA TYR A 234 9.09 10.97 -20.84
C TYR A 234 9.60 10.23 -19.60
N VAL A 235 8.79 9.35 -19.02
CA VAL A 235 9.18 8.52 -17.86
C VAL A 235 10.31 7.58 -18.24
N VAL A 236 10.16 6.86 -19.36
CA VAL A 236 11.18 5.93 -19.85
C VAL A 236 12.50 6.66 -20.06
N GLY A 237 12.45 7.83 -20.70
CA GLY A 237 13.63 8.66 -20.94
C GLY A 237 14.28 9.16 -19.65
N LEU A 238 13.49 9.70 -18.72
CA LEU A 238 14.00 10.27 -17.47
C LEU A 238 14.54 9.22 -16.51
N VAL A 239 13.89 8.06 -16.39
CA VAL A 239 14.42 6.95 -15.58
C VAL A 239 15.73 6.45 -16.19
N ARG A 240 15.82 6.29 -17.52
CA ARG A 240 17.07 5.91 -18.19
C ARG A 240 18.17 6.94 -17.97
N LEU A 241 17.84 8.23 -17.98
CA LEU A 241 18.80 9.30 -17.72
C LEU A 241 19.46 9.10 -16.35
N PHE A 242 18.66 8.86 -15.31
CA PHE A 242 19.16 8.62 -13.96
C PHE A 242 19.88 7.27 -13.85
N TYR A 243 19.32 6.21 -14.43
CA TYR A 243 19.86 4.86 -14.33
C TYR A 243 21.20 4.72 -15.05
N PHE A 244 21.38 5.33 -16.23
CA PHE A 244 22.60 5.23 -17.03
C PHE A 244 23.69 6.24 -16.68
N ALA A 245 23.48 7.11 -15.68
CA ALA A 245 24.54 7.98 -15.18
C ALA A 245 25.73 7.14 -14.67
N LYS A 246 26.92 7.34 -15.25
CA LYS A 246 28.12 6.51 -15.01
C LYS A 246 28.61 6.52 -13.56
N ASN A 247 28.37 7.61 -12.86
CA ASN A 247 28.86 7.83 -11.51
C ASN A 247 27.91 8.75 -10.74
N TRP A 248 28.19 8.88 -9.44
CA TRP A 248 27.41 9.68 -8.52
C TRP A 248 27.33 11.16 -8.93
N GLU A 249 28.41 11.75 -9.41
CA GLU A 249 28.45 13.16 -9.81
C GLU A 249 27.51 13.42 -11.00
N THR A 250 27.56 12.60 -12.05
CA THR A 250 26.63 12.67 -13.18
C THR A 250 25.18 12.50 -12.72
N PHE A 251 24.92 11.53 -11.84
CA PHE A 251 23.59 11.32 -11.28
C PHE A 251 23.08 12.57 -10.56
N GLN A 252 23.91 13.20 -9.73
CA GLN A 252 23.54 14.43 -9.03
C GLN A 252 23.23 15.58 -10.00
N HIS A 253 24.04 15.76 -11.06
CA HIS A 253 23.80 16.78 -12.08
C HIS A 253 22.48 16.53 -12.83
N ALA A 254 22.23 15.28 -13.25
CA ALA A 254 20.99 14.90 -13.93
C ALA A 254 19.75 15.08 -13.04
N VAL A 255 19.83 14.65 -11.77
CA VAL A 255 18.74 14.80 -10.79
C VAL A 255 18.47 16.27 -10.48
N PHE A 256 19.52 17.08 -10.31
CA PHE A 256 19.35 18.52 -10.10
C PHE A 256 18.69 19.19 -11.30
N TRP A 257 19.18 18.92 -12.51
CA TRP A 257 18.58 19.41 -13.76
C TRP A 257 17.10 19.03 -13.84
N ALA A 258 16.77 17.76 -13.59
CA ALA A 258 15.40 17.29 -13.66
C ALA A 258 14.51 17.96 -12.60
N ARG A 259 15.01 18.15 -11.37
CA ARG A 259 14.28 18.87 -10.33
C ARG A 259 13.93 20.30 -10.76
N GLN A 260 14.81 21.00 -11.47
CA GLN A 260 14.54 22.38 -11.91
C GLN A 260 13.61 22.45 -13.11
N HIS A 261 13.69 21.49 -14.03
CA HIS A 261 13.09 21.63 -15.36
C HIS A 261 11.95 20.68 -15.66
N VAL A 262 11.83 19.56 -14.96
CA VAL A 262 10.81 18.53 -15.22
C VAL A 262 9.61 18.72 -14.30
N ASN A 263 8.43 18.34 -14.81
CA ASN A 263 7.23 18.15 -14.00
C ASN A 263 7.53 17.39 -12.70
N LYS A 264 7.10 17.93 -11.55
CA LYS A 264 7.48 17.38 -10.24
C LYS A 264 6.95 15.99 -9.93
N GLN A 265 5.77 15.62 -10.42
CA GLN A 265 5.26 14.26 -10.23
C GLN A 265 6.09 13.25 -11.04
N LEU A 266 6.36 13.57 -12.31
CA LEU A 266 7.26 12.80 -13.17
C LEU A 266 8.68 12.67 -12.55
N PHE A 267 9.22 13.78 -12.06
CA PHE A 267 10.53 13.81 -11.40
C PHE A 267 10.58 12.88 -10.17
N VAL A 268 9.61 12.99 -9.26
CA VAL A 268 9.54 12.17 -8.05
C VAL A 268 9.37 10.69 -8.41
N TYR A 269 8.52 10.38 -9.40
CA TYR A 269 8.35 9.02 -9.90
C TYR A 269 9.68 8.44 -10.42
N ALA A 270 10.38 9.19 -11.28
CA ALA A 270 11.62 8.72 -11.90
C ALA A 270 12.78 8.57 -10.91
N VAL A 271 12.95 9.52 -9.98
CA VAL A 271 14.02 9.43 -8.96
C VAL A 271 13.74 8.32 -7.95
N THR A 272 12.45 8.04 -7.66
CA THR A 272 12.07 6.90 -6.82
C THR A 272 12.49 5.60 -7.49
N ILE A 273 12.12 5.36 -8.75
CA ILE A 273 12.55 4.16 -9.48
C ILE A 273 14.09 4.07 -9.57
N ALA A 274 14.77 5.17 -9.89
CA ALA A 274 16.23 5.16 -9.94
C ALA A 274 16.86 4.78 -8.59
N SER A 275 16.29 5.23 -7.46
CA SER A 275 16.77 4.84 -6.12
C SER A 275 16.57 3.36 -5.80
N LEU A 276 15.55 2.72 -6.37
CA LEU A 276 15.24 1.31 -6.15
C LEU A 276 16.17 0.37 -6.92
N PHE A 277 16.60 0.76 -8.12
CA PHE A 277 17.31 -0.12 -9.05
C PHE A 277 18.78 0.22 -9.26
N ARG A 278 19.28 1.38 -8.81
CA ARG A 278 20.71 1.68 -8.90
C ARG A 278 21.48 1.04 -7.74
N ASP A 279 22.55 0.32 -8.05
CA ASP A 279 23.39 -0.34 -7.04
C ASP A 279 24.00 0.63 -6.03
N ASP A 280 24.43 1.80 -6.48
CA ASP A 280 25.04 2.82 -5.62
C ASP A 280 24.05 3.54 -4.70
N MET A 281 22.75 3.27 -4.86
CA MET A 281 21.62 3.80 -4.08
C MET A 281 20.99 2.77 -3.13
N GLN A 282 21.46 1.52 -3.12
CA GLN A 282 20.90 0.49 -2.24
C GLN A 282 20.95 0.92 -0.76
N GLY A 283 19.81 0.79 -0.08
CA GLY A 283 19.62 1.20 1.31
C GLY A 283 19.29 2.67 1.53
N VAL A 284 19.43 3.54 0.52
CA VAL A 284 19.04 4.96 0.65
C VAL A 284 17.53 5.04 0.92
N VAL A 285 17.16 5.77 1.96
CA VAL A 285 15.77 5.92 2.40
C VAL A 285 15.19 7.19 1.78
N LEU A 286 14.09 7.06 1.04
CA LEU A 286 13.31 8.23 0.62
C LEU A 286 12.30 8.61 1.72
N PRO A 287 11.99 9.91 1.89
CA PRO A 287 10.81 10.30 2.65
C PRO A 287 9.56 9.63 2.09
N ALA A 288 8.54 9.44 2.93
CA ALA A 288 7.31 8.82 2.46
C ALA A 288 6.67 9.66 1.34
N HIS A 289 6.04 9.00 0.36
CA HIS A 289 5.47 9.73 -0.78
C HIS A 289 4.43 10.78 -0.35
N TYR A 290 3.65 10.50 0.70
CA TYR A 290 2.70 11.45 1.29
C TYR A 290 3.34 12.66 1.99
N GLU A 291 4.64 12.64 2.28
CA GLU A 291 5.40 13.79 2.79
C GLU A 291 6.13 14.55 1.67
N ILE A 292 6.42 13.89 0.54
CA ILE A 292 7.00 14.54 -0.66
C ILE A 292 5.89 15.24 -1.48
N HIS A 293 4.76 14.57 -1.67
CA HIS A 293 3.62 15.04 -2.44
C HIS A 293 2.31 14.95 -1.63
N PRO A 294 2.11 15.81 -0.60
CA PRO A 294 0.94 15.78 0.28
C PRO A 294 -0.43 15.90 -0.43
N TRP A 295 -0.47 16.55 -1.60
CA TRP A 295 -1.69 16.83 -2.39
C TRP A 295 -2.46 15.57 -2.84
N SER A 296 -1.79 14.43 -2.97
CA SER A 296 -2.45 13.15 -3.28
C SER A 296 -3.04 12.44 -2.06
N TYR A 297 -2.76 12.92 -0.84
CA TYR A 297 -2.98 12.15 0.38
C TYR A 297 -3.87 12.86 1.40
N PHE A 298 -3.86 14.19 1.43
CA PHE A 298 -4.55 14.97 2.44
C PHE A 298 -5.63 15.86 1.81
N ASP A 299 -6.74 15.97 2.52
CA ASP A 299 -7.89 16.81 2.16
C ASP A 299 -7.48 18.27 1.92
N SER A 300 -8.11 18.90 0.92
CA SER A 300 -7.85 20.29 0.53
C SER A 300 -7.91 21.28 1.70
N GLN A 301 -8.81 21.08 2.68
CA GLN A 301 -8.93 21.91 3.88
C GLN A 301 -7.69 21.82 4.76
N ALA A 302 -7.10 20.62 4.90
CA ALA A 302 -5.89 20.44 5.70
C ALA A 302 -4.71 21.20 5.10
N LEU A 303 -4.57 21.14 3.78
CA LEU A 303 -3.52 21.85 3.04
C LEU A 303 -3.72 23.36 3.11
N GLU A 304 -4.96 23.85 2.97
CA GLU A 304 -5.31 25.26 3.14
C GLU A 304 -4.97 25.76 4.57
N TRP A 305 -5.26 24.97 5.61
CA TRP A 305 -4.84 25.32 6.97
C TRP A 305 -3.32 25.41 7.11
N ALA A 306 -2.56 24.50 6.49
CA ALA A 306 -1.11 24.55 6.50
C ALA A 306 -0.59 25.87 5.90
N GLU A 307 -1.12 26.22 4.73
CA GLU A 307 -0.81 27.48 4.04
C GLU A 307 -1.17 28.69 4.91
N HIS A 308 -2.35 28.70 5.56
CA HIS A 308 -2.74 29.76 6.48
C HIS A 308 -1.77 29.93 7.66
N TYR A 309 -1.34 28.84 8.31
CA TYR A 309 -0.35 28.95 9.39
C TYR A 309 0.95 29.60 8.91
N LYS A 310 1.42 29.24 7.71
CA LYS A 310 2.60 29.84 7.10
C LYS A 310 2.39 31.31 6.75
N MET A 311 1.27 31.66 6.11
CA MET A 311 0.93 33.04 5.73
C MET A 311 0.78 33.98 6.93
N HIS A 312 0.25 33.47 8.05
CA HIS A 312 0.15 34.20 9.31
C HIS A 312 1.47 34.23 10.10
N GLY A 313 2.56 33.71 9.54
CA GLY A 313 3.88 33.71 10.17
C GLY A 313 3.93 32.91 11.46
N PHE A 314 3.20 31.79 11.51
CA PHE A 314 3.06 30.94 12.69
C PHE A 314 2.60 31.72 13.94
N ASN A 315 1.76 32.75 13.77
CA ASN A 315 1.24 33.52 14.88
C ASN A 315 0.52 32.61 15.89
N HIS A 316 0.82 32.80 17.18
CA HIS A 316 0.33 31.98 18.29
C HIS A 316 0.72 30.48 18.27
N VAL A 317 1.63 30.07 17.38
CA VAL A 317 2.21 28.72 17.41
C VAL A 317 3.35 28.68 18.41
N LYS A 318 3.32 27.71 19.31
CA LYS A 318 4.41 27.48 20.28
C LYS A 318 5.58 26.83 19.57
N GLN A 319 6.78 27.28 19.89
CA GLN A 319 7.99 26.57 19.52
C GLN A 319 8.25 25.43 20.52
N MET A 320 8.55 24.24 20.01
CA MET A 320 9.09 23.11 20.77
C MET A 320 10.50 22.88 20.26
N ASP A 321 11.49 22.92 21.15
CA ASP A 321 12.91 22.78 20.80
C ASP A 321 13.35 23.74 19.67
N ASN A 322 12.93 25.01 19.75
CA ASN A 322 13.14 26.06 18.73
C ASN A 322 12.50 25.79 17.35
N ILE A 323 11.60 24.81 17.25
CA ILE A 323 10.85 24.50 16.03
C ILE A 323 9.39 24.94 16.21
N TYR A 324 8.86 25.75 15.29
CA TYR A 324 7.41 25.98 15.23
C TYR A 324 6.70 24.66 14.90
N ASN A 325 5.89 24.14 15.83
CA ASN A 325 5.23 22.85 15.68
C ASN A 325 3.72 23.06 15.49
N VAL A 326 3.25 22.82 14.28
CA VAL A 326 1.84 22.90 13.91
C VAL A 326 1.30 21.50 13.71
N VAL A 327 0.18 21.19 14.36
CA VAL A 327 -0.55 19.93 14.17
C VAL A 327 -1.95 20.25 13.66
N ILE A 328 -2.23 19.85 12.43
CA ILE A 328 -3.52 20.01 11.76
C ILE A 328 -4.23 18.67 11.85
N ARG A 329 -5.41 18.65 12.46
CA ARG A 329 -6.26 17.45 12.45
C ARG A 329 -6.86 17.30 11.06
N THR A 330 -6.64 16.14 10.45
CA THR A 330 -7.12 15.85 9.11
C THR A 330 -8.16 14.75 9.20
N ASN A 331 -9.39 15.09 8.85
CA ASN A 331 -10.48 14.13 8.80
C ASN A 331 -10.47 13.42 7.45
N TYR A 332 -11.11 12.25 7.40
CA TYR A 332 -11.42 11.57 6.15
C TYR A 332 -12.53 12.31 5.38
N SER A 333 -12.64 12.05 4.08
CA SER A 333 -13.59 12.73 3.18
C SER A 333 -15.05 12.66 3.63
N ASN A 334 -15.44 11.62 4.36
CA ASN A 334 -16.80 11.42 4.86
C ASN A 334 -17.19 12.30 6.05
N VAL A 335 -16.30 13.17 6.54
CA VAL A 335 -16.59 14.08 7.68
C VAL A 335 -17.76 15.03 7.40
N HIS A 336 -17.99 15.38 6.14
CA HIS A 336 -19.09 16.24 5.71
C HIS A 336 -20.37 15.47 5.37
N GLY A 337 -20.38 14.15 5.60
CA GLY A 337 -21.46 13.24 5.26
C GLY A 337 -21.02 12.20 4.24
N SER A 338 -21.56 11.00 4.37
CA SER A 338 -21.27 9.89 3.46
C SER A 338 -22.12 9.98 2.21
N LEU A 339 -21.47 9.84 1.06
CA LEU A 339 -22.10 9.86 -0.26
C LEU A 339 -22.87 8.56 -0.52
N ASN A 340 -22.32 7.45 -0.03
CA ASN A 340 -22.82 6.09 -0.13
C ASN A 340 -22.21 5.27 1.04
N TYR A 341 -22.60 4.01 1.16
CA TYR A 341 -22.10 3.15 2.23
C TYR A 341 -20.60 2.83 2.14
N ASP A 342 -20.02 2.79 0.94
CA ASP A 342 -18.57 2.59 0.78
C ASP A 342 -17.78 3.80 1.30
N HIS A 343 -18.36 5.00 1.22
CA HIS A 343 -17.78 6.21 1.77
C HIS A 343 -17.68 6.16 3.32
N ASP A 344 -18.46 5.34 4.02
CA ASP A 344 -18.27 5.11 5.48
C ASP A 344 -16.93 4.43 5.81
N LEU A 345 -16.34 3.74 4.83
CA LEU A 345 -15.05 3.06 4.92
C LEU A 345 -13.86 3.95 4.50
N ALA A 346 -14.05 5.27 4.45
CA ALA A 346 -12.99 6.22 4.07
C ALA A 346 -11.68 6.04 4.86
N TYR A 347 -11.76 5.58 6.12
CA TYR A 347 -10.55 5.31 6.92
C TYR A 347 -9.63 4.24 6.32
N TYR A 348 -10.20 3.27 5.58
CA TYR A 348 -9.46 2.23 4.89
C TYR A 348 -9.03 2.72 3.50
N LEU A 349 -9.98 3.30 2.74
CA LEU A 349 -9.76 3.77 1.38
C LEU A 349 -8.71 4.89 1.31
N GLU A 350 -8.64 5.75 2.32
CA GLU A 350 -7.77 6.93 2.35
C GLU A 350 -6.56 6.78 3.29
N ASP A 351 -6.29 5.59 3.83
CA ASP A 351 -5.09 5.37 4.63
C ASP A 351 -3.84 5.68 3.79
N VAL A 352 -3.04 6.63 4.27
CA VAL A 352 -1.89 7.16 3.51
C VAL A 352 -0.80 6.14 3.26
N GLY A 353 -0.61 5.19 4.18
CA GLY A 353 0.40 4.14 4.07
C GLY A 353 -0.05 2.99 3.18
N PHE A 354 -1.35 2.69 3.14
CA PHE A 354 -1.89 1.68 2.25
C PHE A 354 -1.88 2.18 0.79
N ASN A 355 -2.31 3.42 0.56
CA ASN A 355 -2.17 4.07 -0.75
C ASN A 355 -0.70 4.20 -1.18
N ALA A 356 0.21 4.53 -0.25
CA ALA A 356 1.65 4.54 -0.54
C ALA A 356 2.20 3.14 -0.87
N PHE A 357 1.73 2.08 -0.22
CA PHE A 357 2.09 0.70 -0.57
C PHE A 357 1.75 0.40 -2.03
N TYR A 358 0.55 0.73 -2.48
CA TYR A 358 0.15 0.49 -3.88
C TYR A 358 0.96 1.34 -4.86
N TYR A 359 1.30 2.58 -4.50
CA TYR A 359 2.26 3.38 -5.26
C TYR A 359 3.61 2.65 -5.40
N TYR A 360 4.25 2.27 -4.29
CA TYR A 360 5.57 1.63 -4.32
C TYR A 360 5.56 0.27 -5.04
N PHE A 361 4.52 -0.56 -4.84
CA PHE A 361 4.37 -1.83 -5.56
C PHE A 361 4.41 -1.65 -7.09
N ASN A 362 3.75 -0.62 -7.61
CA ASN A 362 3.76 -0.34 -9.04
C ASN A 362 5.10 0.26 -9.53
N LEU A 363 5.89 0.88 -8.64
CA LEU A 363 7.24 1.35 -8.95
C LEU A 363 8.31 0.23 -8.82
N ASP A 364 8.08 -0.78 -7.98
CA ASP A 364 8.88 -2.01 -7.95
C ASP A 364 8.68 -2.82 -9.23
N TYR A 365 7.48 -2.78 -9.81
CA TYR A 365 7.17 -3.49 -11.05
C TYR A 365 6.58 -2.59 -12.15
N PRO A 366 7.30 -1.56 -12.64
CA PRO A 366 6.77 -0.58 -13.59
C PRO A 366 6.41 -1.23 -14.92
N PHE A 367 5.13 -1.24 -15.30
CA PHE A 367 4.60 -2.01 -16.43
C PHE A 367 5.33 -1.77 -17.77
N TRP A 368 5.95 -0.60 -17.94
CA TRP A 368 6.59 -0.14 -19.17
C TRP A 368 8.02 -0.68 -19.40
N THR A 369 8.64 -1.38 -18.43
CA THR A 369 10.00 -1.96 -18.56
C THR A 369 10.06 -3.44 -18.17
N LYS A 370 11.05 -4.15 -18.70
CA LYS A 370 11.44 -5.52 -18.27
C LYS A 370 12.44 -5.51 -17.11
N GLY A 371 12.93 -4.33 -16.74
CA GLY A 371 14.05 -4.15 -15.82
C GLY A 371 15.41 -4.21 -16.52
N GLY A 372 16.49 -4.07 -15.74
CA GLY A 372 17.87 -4.17 -16.20
C GLY A 372 18.37 -5.62 -16.30
N GLU A 373 19.59 -5.84 -16.79
CA GLU A 373 20.18 -7.18 -16.92
C GLU A 373 20.27 -7.92 -15.56
N GLU A 374 20.57 -7.19 -14.50
CA GLU A 374 20.67 -7.73 -13.14
C GLU A 374 19.32 -7.77 -12.41
N HIS A 375 18.37 -6.91 -12.80
CA HIS A 375 17.04 -6.77 -12.19
C HIS A 375 15.92 -7.13 -13.17
N VAL A 376 15.88 -8.39 -13.61
CA VAL A 376 14.90 -8.87 -14.59
C VAL A 376 13.56 -9.13 -13.88
N LEU A 377 12.59 -8.23 -14.06
CA LEU A 377 11.34 -8.24 -13.30
C LEU A 377 10.54 -9.54 -13.47
N ASN A 378 10.54 -10.14 -14.67
CA ASN A 378 9.80 -11.38 -14.93
C ASN A 378 10.34 -12.59 -14.14
N LYS A 379 11.58 -12.55 -13.62
CA LYS A 379 12.11 -13.62 -12.75
C LYS A 379 11.31 -13.75 -11.44
N ASP A 380 10.63 -12.68 -11.03
CA ASP A 380 9.80 -12.67 -9.83
C ASP A 380 8.35 -13.12 -10.09
N ARG A 381 8.08 -13.81 -11.22
CA ARG A 381 6.71 -14.23 -11.62
C ARG A 381 5.76 -13.03 -11.66
N ARG A 382 6.23 -11.94 -12.25
CA ARG A 382 5.61 -10.60 -12.23
C ARG A 382 4.11 -10.59 -12.55
N GLY A 383 3.69 -11.29 -13.58
CA GLY A 383 2.28 -11.33 -13.98
C GLY A 383 1.42 -12.06 -12.97
N GLU A 384 1.92 -13.15 -12.40
CA GLU A 384 1.23 -13.84 -11.31
C GLU A 384 1.18 -12.99 -10.05
N LEU A 385 2.28 -12.29 -9.71
CA LEU A 385 2.31 -11.35 -8.59
C LEU A 385 1.29 -10.23 -8.78
N TYR A 386 1.18 -9.66 -9.99
CA TYR A 386 0.17 -8.66 -10.33
C TYR A 386 -1.25 -9.18 -10.05
N LEU A 387 -1.60 -10.38 -10.53
CA LEU A 387 -2.92 -10.97 -10.27
C LEU A 387 -3.13 -11.24 -8.77
N TYR A 388 -2.10 -11.76 -8.10
CA TYR A 388 -2.16 -12.11 -6.69
C TYR A 388 -2.37 -10.89 -5.78
N VAL A 389 -1.62 -9.81 -5.99
CA VAL A 389 -1.76 -8.58 -5.19
C VAL A 389 -3.17 -8.02 -5.32
N HIS A 390 -3.73 -7.93 -6.54
CA HIS A 390 -5.09 -7.42 -6.72
C HIS A 390 -6.13 -8.36 -6.12
N TRP A 391 -5.95 -9.68 -6.21
CA TRP A 391 -6.81 -10.64 -5.51
C TRP A 391 -6.76 -10.44 -3.97
N GLN A 392 -5.57 -10.27 -3.40
CA GLN A 392 -5.42 -10.04 -1.96
C GLN A 392 -6.00 -8.69 -1.50
N LEU A 393 -5.90 -7.64 -2.33
CA LEU A 393 -6.57 -6.36 -2.08
C LEU A 393 -8.11 -6.51 -2.05
N LEU A 394 -8.69 -7.33 -2.94
CA LEU A 394 -10.12 -7.64 -2.95
C LEU A 394 -10.56 -8.41 -1.70
N ALA A 395 -9.79 -9.45 -1.32
CA ALA A 395 -10.06 -10.20 -0.11
C ALA A 395 -10.01 -9.28 1.12
N ARG A 396 -8.97 -8.45 1.22
CA ARG A 396 -8.80 -7.50 2.31
C ARG A 396 -9.91 -6.45 2.37
N TRP A 397 -10.34 -5.94 1.22
CA TRP A 397 -11.46 -5.01 1.10
C TRP A 397 -12.77 -5.66 1.54
N TYR A 398 -13.03 -6.90 1.12
CA TYR A 398 -14.23 -7.62 1.54
C TYR A 398 -14.29 -7.83 3.06
N LEU A 399 -13.15 -8.12 3.71
CA LEU A 399 -13.12 -8.21 5.17
C LEU A 399 -13.47 -6.88 5.86
N GLU A 400 -13.05 -5.72 5.32
CA GLU A 400 -13.51 -4.42 5.83
C GLU A 400 -15.01 -4.17 5.58
N ARG A 401 -15.51 -4.51 4.40
CA ARG A 401 -16.93 -4.37 4.05
C ARG A 401 -17.83 -5.12 5.03
N LEU A 402 -17.49 -6.37 5.33
CA LEU A 402 -18.20 -7.17 6.33
C LEU A 402 -18.14 -6.56 7.74
N SER A 403 -17.11 -5.76 8.03
CA SER A 403 -17.00 -5.05 9.30
C SER A 403 -18.02 -3.93 9.45
N HIS A 404 -18.59 -3.48 8.33
CA HIS A 404 -19.66 -2.48 8.23
C HIS A 404 -20.99 -3.07 7.75
N ASP A 405 -21.14 -4.40 7.83
CA ASP A 405 -22.35 -5.10 7.36
C ASP A 405 -22.65 -4.86 5.87
N LEU A 406 -21.60 -4.57 5.09
CA LEU A 406 -21.68 -4.52 3.63
C LEU A 406 -21.35 -5.91 3.08
N GLY A 407 -22.08 -6.29 2.03
CA GLY A 407 -21.90 -7.58 1.36
C GLY A 407 -20.63 -7.63 0.50
N GLU A 408 -20.61 -8.58 -0.42
CA GLU A 408 -19.48 -8.76 -1.33
C GLU A 408 -19.15 -7.50 -2.15
N VAL A 409 -17.91 -7.45 -2.65
CA VAL A 409 -17.46 -6.43 -3.59
C VAL A 409 -18.27 -6.59 -4.89
N PRO A 410 -18.94 -5.54 -5.40
CA PRO A 410 -19.63 -5.62 -6.69
C PRO A 410 -18.63 -5.88 -7.84
N ALA A 411 -19.09 -6.48 -8.93
CA ALA A 411 -18.30 -6.56 -10.16
C ALA A 411 -18.62 -5.35 -11.05
N PHE A 412 -17.59 -4.73 -11.62
CA PHE A 412 -17.79 -3.59 -12.49
C PHE A 412 -18.45 -3.98 -13.81
N ASN A 413 -19.56 -3.32 -14.14
CA ASN A 413 -20.27 -3.46 -15.40
C ASN A 413 -20.35 -2.11 -16.12
N MET A 414 -19.62 -1.99 -17.22
CA MET A 414 -19.49 -0.73 -17.98
C MET A 414 -20.81 -0.25 -18.61
N TYR A 415 -21.81 -1.13 -18.81
CA TYR A 415 -23.08 -0.81 -19.47
C TYR A 415 -24.18 -0.36 -18.52
N VAL A 416 -23.97 -0.48 -17.20
CA VAL A 416 -24.97 -0.19 -16.18
C VAL A 416 -24.44 0.93 -15.29
N PRO A 417 -25.30 1.87 -14.86
CA PRO A 417 -24.90 2.87 -13.89
C PRO A 417 -24.38 2.25 -12.59
N THR A 418 -23.20 2.67 -12.13
CA THR A 418 -22.59 2.18 -10.88
C THR A 418 -23.31 2.71 -9.65
N GLU A 419 -23.48 1.90 -8.61
CA GLU A 419 -24.22 2.32 -7.41
C GLU A 419 -23.47 3.39 -6.61
N SER A 420 -22.17 3.19 -6.37
CA SER A 420 -21.35 4.03 -5.50
C SER A 420 -20.58 5.08 -6.29
N GLY A 421 -20.90 6.36 -6.10
CA GLY A 421 -20.10 7.52 -6.51
C GLY A 421 -18.83 7.70 -5.67
N TYR A 422 -18.02 8.71 -5.99
CA TYR A 422 -16.79 9.03 -5.28
C TYR A 422 -16.50 10.55 -5.25
N ALA A 423 -16.11 11.06 -4.09
CA ALA A 423 -15.66 12.44 -3.90
C ALA A 423 -14.33 12.42 -3.12
N SER A 424 -13.25 12.86 -3.76
CA SER A 424 -11.89 12.72 -3.19
C SER A 424 -11.51 13.79 -2.17
N ASN A 425 -12.12 14.98 -2.26
CA ASN A 425 -11.70 16.22 -1.60
C ASN A 425 -10.21 16.61 -1.79
N LEU A 426 -9.54 16.00 -2.78
CA LEU A 426 -8.16 16.31 -3.12
C LEU A 426 -8.10 17.48 -4.11
N ARG A 427 -6.98 18.19 -4.10
CA ARG A 427 -6.65 19.24 -5.08
C ARG A 427 -5.20 19.11 -5.52
N THR A 428 -4.91 19.55 -6.74
CA THR A 428 -3.52 19.66 -7.21
C THR A 428 -2.78 20.76 -6.46
N TYR A 429 -1.44 20.77 -6.59
CA TYR A 429 -0.60 21.87 -6.10
C TYR A 429 -1.12 23.25 -6.53
N TYR A 430 -1.58 23.37 -7.78
CA TYR A 430 -2.12 24.61 -8.36
C TYR A 430 -3.55 24.95 -7.93
N GLY A 431 -4.14 24.17 -7.02
CA GLY A 431 -5.48 24.43 -6.48
C GLY A 431 -6.63 23.91 -7.34
N VAL A 432 -6.35 23.13 -8.39
CA VAL A 432 -7.40 22.51 -9.22
C VAL A 432 -8.00 21.33 -8.44
N PRO A 433 -9.31 21.32 -8.15
CA PRO A 433 -9.94 20.20 -7.46
C PRO A 433 -9.98 18.96 -8.36
N GLN A 434 -9.85 17.79 -7.75
CA GLN A 434 -10.05 16.52 -8.44
C GLN A 434 -11.54 16.33 -8.81
N TRP A 435 -11.79 15.63 -9.92
CA TRP A 435 -13.15 15.33 -10.37
C TRP A 435 -13.88 14.44 -9.34
N HIS A 436 -15.19 14.67 -9.22
CA HIS A 436 -16.08 13.86 -8.40
C HIS A 436 -17.03 13.10 -9.32
N ARG A 437 -17.49 11.95 -8.84
CA ARG A 437 -18.42 11.06 -9.53
C ARG A 437 -19.67 10.89 -8.68
N GLU A 438 -20.84 11.16 -9.23
CA GLU A 438 -22.11 10.99 -8.53
C GLU A 438 -22.47 9.49 -8.38
N ASN A 439 -23.39 9.18 -7.46
CA ASN A 439 -24.00 7.86 -7.40
C ASN A 439 -24.83 7.62 -8.67
N HIS A 440 -24.95 6.37 -9.11
CA HIS A 440 -25.66 6.01 -10.36
C HIS A 440 -25.07 6.67 -11.61
N HIS A 441 -23.75 6.89 -11.60
CA HIS A 441 -23.04 7.39 -12.78
C HIS A 441 -22.94 6.32 -13.87
N SER A 442 -23.20 6.69 -15.12
CA SER A 442 -23.12 5.78 -16.26
C SER A 442 -21.82 6.00 -17.02
N PHE A 443 -20.96 4.98 -17.10
CA PHE A 443 -19.76 5.02 -17.94
C PHE A 443 -20.05 4.70 -19.42
N TYR A 444 -21.26 4.23 -19.74
CA TYR A 444 -21.68 3.95 -21.11
C TYR A 444 -22.19 5.22 -21.82
N HIS A 445 -21.27 5.94 -22.45
CA HIS A 445 -21.56 7.13 -23.26
C HIS A 445 -20.51 7.31 -24.38
N GLU A 446 -20.72 8.29 -25.25
CA GLU A 446 -19.97 8.48 -26.50
C GLU A 446 -18.44 8.48 -26.35
N HIS A 447 -17.90 9.19 -25.35
CA HIS A 447 -16.47 9.25 -25.09
C HIS A 447 -15.83 7.89 -24.71
N ASN A 448 -16.62 6.94 -24.22
CA ASN A 448 -16.13 5.63 -23.76
C ASN A 448 -16.41 4.49 -24.73
N TYR A 449 -17.17 4.70 -25.81
CA TYR A 449 -17.56 3.60 -26.71
C TYR A 449 -16.38 2.87 -27.33
N GLU A 450 -15.35 3.59 -27.78
CA GLU A 450 -14.13 2.97 -28.33
C GLU A 450 -13.39 2.14 -27.29
N HIS A 451 -13.22 2.68 -26.07
CA HIS A 451 -12.57 1.95 -24.99
C HIS A 451 -13.35 0.69 -24.60
N ILE A 452 -14.68 0.77 -24.52
CA ILE A 452 -15.54 -0.37 -24.21
C ILE A 452 -15.46 -1.44 -25.31
N GLU A 453 -15.51 -1.05 -26.59
CA GLU A 453 -15.31 -1.98 -27.72
C GLU A 453 -13.95 -2.68 -27.64
N HIS A 454 -12.88 -1.94 -27.31
CA HIS A 454 -11.56 -2.53 -27.11
C HIS A 454 -11.51 -3.50 -25.92
N VAL A 455 -12.20 -3.20 -24.81
CA VAL A 455 -12.32 -4.13 -23.67
C VAL A 455 -13.01 -5.41 -24.11
N GLU A 456 -14.11 -5.34 -24.87
CA GLU A 456 -14.80 -6.54 -25.39
C GLU A 456 -13.87 -7.39 -26.26
N ILE A 457 -13.19 -6.76 -27.24
CA ILE A 457 -12.30 -7.45 -28.18
C ILE A 457 -11.15 -8.13 -27.44
N TYR A 458 -10.48 -7.41 -26.52
CA TYR A 458 -9.35 -7.96 -25.78
C TYR A 458 -9.78 -9.02 -24.78
N THR A 459 -10.93 -8.85 -24.11
CA THR A 459 -11.53 -9.88 -23.26
C THR A 459 -11.76 -11.17 -24.06
N GLN A 460 -12.36 -11.09 -25.26
CA GLN A 460 -12.55 -12.25 -26.13
C GLN A 460 -11.23 -12.93 -26.48
N ARG A 461 -10.20 -12.17 -26.86
CA ARG A 461 -8.86 -12.70 -27.19
C ARG A 461 -8.21 -13.41 -26.00
N VAL A 462 -8.34 -12.82 -24.81
CA VAL A 462 -7.81 -13.41 -23.56
C VAL A 462 -8.54 -14.70 -23.22
N MET A 463 -9.89 -14.72 -23.28
CA MET A 463 -10.68 -15.92 -23.03
C MET A 463 -10.38 -17.03 -24.06
N ASP A 464 -10.21 -16.66 -25.33
CA ASP A 464 -9.77 -17.60 -26.38
C ASP A 464 -8.42 -18.21 -26.06
N TRP A 465 -7.47 -17.40 -25.58
CA TRP A 465 -6.15 -17.87 -25.16
C TRP A 465 -6.25 -18.80 -23.95
N ILE A 466 -7.04 -18.44 -22.94
CA ILE A 466 -7.29 -19.26 -21.74
C ILE A 466 -7.81 -20.64 -22.14
N HIS A 467 -8.85 -20.71 -22.97
CA HIS A 467 -9.49 -21.99 -23.34
C HIS A 467 -8.66 -22.85 -24.29
N LYS A 468 -7.74 -22.26 -25.06
CA LYS A 468 -6.82 -23.00 -25.95
C LYS A 468 -5.55 -23.46 -25.24
N ASN A 469 -5.27 -22.95 -24.05
CA ASN A 469 -4.08 -23.32 -23.31
C ASN A 469 -4.33 -24.59 -22.47
N GLU A 470 -3.54 -25.63 -22.74
CA GLU A 470 -3.64 -26.93 -22.06
C GLU A 470 -2.54 -27.10 -20.98
N LYS A 471 -1.72 -26.07 -20.74
CA LYS A 471 -0.68 -26.10 -19.71
C LYS A 471 -1.24 -25.62 -18.37
N PHE A 472 -1.00 -26.41 -17.32
CA PHE A 472 -1.47 -26.16 -15.96
C PHE A 472 -0.31 -25.82 -15.02
N ASP A 473 0.52 -24.85 -15.39
CA ASP A 473 1.73 -24.46 -14.67
C ASP A 473 1.73 -22.99 -14.24
N VAL A 474 2.65 -22.65 -13.34
CA VAL A 474 2.84 -21.29 -12.81
C VAL A 474 3.16 -20.30 -13.93
N GLU A 475 3.94 -20.71 -14.93
CA GLU A 475 4.32 -19.85 -16.05
C GLU A 475 3.10 -19.42 -16.88
N THR A 476 2.12 -20.30 -17.04
CA THR A 476 0.84 -19.97 -17.69
C THR A 476 0.11 -18.84 -16.95
N ILE A 477 0.12 -18.86 -15.61
CA ILE A 477 -0.48 -17.79 -14.81
C ILE A 477 0.31 -16.49 -14.96
N ASN A 478 1.64 -16.58 -14.97
CA ASN A 478 2.53 -15.44 -15.17
C ASN A 478 2.28 -14.76 -16.53
N VAL A 479 2.18 -15.55 -17.60
CA VAL A 479 1.85 -15.04 -18.95
C VAL A 479 0.47 -14.38 -18.98
N LEU A 480 -0.55 -14.96 -18.34
CA LEU A 480 -1.88 -14.35 -18.26
C LEU A 480 -1.84 -12.96 -17.61
N GLY A 481 -1.16 -12.84 -16.46
CA GLY A 481 -1.02 -11.56 -15.78
C GLY A 481 -0.29 -10.52 -16.62
N ASN A 482 0.76 -10.92 -17.33
CA ASN A 482 1.49 -10.04 -18.25
C ASN A 482 0.61 -9.57 -19.42
N ILE A 483 -0.22 -10.46 -19.96
CA ILE A 483 -1.22 -10.15 -21.01
C ILE A 483 -2.25 -9.14 -20.51
N ILE A 484 -2.84 -9.39 -19.33
CA ILE A 484 -3.92 -8.56 -18.77
C ILE A 484 -3.41 -7.16 -18.41
N GLN A 485 -2.27 -7.08 -17.72
CA GLN A 485 -1.65 -5.80 -17.39
C GLN A 485 -1.17 -5.07 -18.66
N GLY A 486 -0.82 -5.81 -19.72
CA GLY A 486 -0.22 -5.27 -20.94
C GLY A 486 1.18 -4.70 -20.69
N ASN A 487 1.92 -5.33 -19.78
CA ASN A 487 3.28 -4.92 -19.42
C ASN A 487 4.30 -5.30 -20.51
N ALA A 488 5.55 -4.87 -20.34
CA ALA A 488 6.64 -5.10 -21.29
C ALA A 488 6.95 -6.58 -21.53
N ASP A 489 6.54 -7.47 -20.62
CA ASP A 489 6.72 -8.93 -20.70
C ASP A 489 5.53 -9.65 -21.35
N SER A 490 4.51 -8.91 -21.80
CA SER A 490 3.38 -9.46 -22.57
C SER A 490 3.85 -10.06 -23.90
N VAL A 491 3.40 -11.29 -24.19
CA VAL A 491 3.85 -12.09 -25.34
C VAL A 491 3.48 -11.49 -26.71
N ASP A 492 2.37 -10.75 -26.79
CA ASP A 492 1.95 -9.99 -27.97
C ASP A 492 1.08 -8.80 -27.55
N LYS A 493 1.73 -7.74 -27.05
CA LYS A 493 1.04 -6.53 -26.58
C LYS A 493 0.17 -5.88 -27.67
N LYS A 494 0.52 -6.01 -28.96
CA LYS A 494 -0.29 -5.45 -30.06
C LYS A 494 -1.59 -6.22 -30.25
N PHE A 495 -1.56 -7.53 -30.08
CA PHE A 495 -2.75 -8.37 -30.19
C PHE A 495 -3.60 -8.33 -28.92
N TYR A 496 -3.02 -8.36 -27.72
CA TYR A 496 -3.80 -8.40 -26.48
C TYR A 496 -4.08 -7.04 -25.83
N GLY A 497 -3.32 -6.00 -26.18
CA GLY A 497 -3.46 -4.67 -25.58
C GLY A 497 -3.15 -4.65 -24.08
N SER A 498 -3.89 -3.85 -23.32
CA SER A 498 -3.87 -3.76 -21.86
C SER A 498 -5.28 -3.56 -21.34
N LEU A 499 -5.85 -4.57 -20.69
CA LEU A 499 -7.17 -4.45 -20.08
C LEU A 499 -7.11 -3.48 -18.88
N ASP A 500 -6.02 -3.52 -18.11
CA ASP A 500 -5.80 -2.59 -16.99
C ASP A 500 -5.88 -1.11 -17.42
N LYS A 501 -5.08 -0.73 -18.44
CA LYS A 501 -5.11 0.65 -18.96
C LYS A 501 -6.48 1.04 -19.51
N LEU A 502 -7.15 0.14 -20.24
CA LEU A 502 -8.48 0.44 -20.81
C LEU A 502 -9.54 0.71 -19.73
N TYR A 503 -9.60 -0.12 -18.68
CA TYR A 503 -10.51 0.16 -17.58
C TYR A 503 -10.19 1.48 -16.89
N ARG A 504 -8.90 1.83 -16.76
CA ARG A 504 -8.50 3.12 -16.23
C ARG A 504 -8.98 4.30 -17.09
N PHE A 505 -8.87 4.18 -18.41
CA PHE A 505 -9.39 5.20 -19.33
C PHE A 505 -10.92 5.35 -19.24
N ILE A 506 -11.66 4.24 -19.16
CA ILE A 506 -13.12 4.25 -19.02
C ILE A 506 -13.56 5.00 -17.75
N VAL A 507 -12.90 4.72 -16.63
CA VAL A 507 -13.21 5.37 -15.34
C VAL A 507 -12.75 6.84 -15.32
N ASN A 508 -11.73 7.20 -16.09
CA ASN A 508 -11.25 8.58 -16.18
C ASN A 508 -12.14 9.49 -17.05
N GLU A 509 -12.98 8.91 -17.93
CA GLU A 509 -13.95 9.58 -18.81
C GLU A 509 -13.39 10.61 -19.80
N GLY A 510 -12.07 10.86 -19.78
CA GLY A 510 -11.38 11.69 -20.77
C GLY A 510 -11.62 13.19 -20.61
N HIS A 511 -11.94 13.70 -19.42
CA HIS A 511 -12.20 15.12 -19.19
C HIS A 511 -11.10 16.02 -19.79
N HIS A 512 -11.43 16.78 -20.83
CA HIS A 512 -10.45 17.58 -21.57
C HIS A 512 -9.76 18.64 -20.71
N TYR A 513 -8.46 18.80 -20.92
CA TYR A 513 -7.62 19.81 -20.28
C TYR A 513 -6.73 20.52 -21.31
N GLY A 514 -6.62 21.85 -21.19
CA GLY A 514 -5.69 22.64 -21.99
C GLY A 514 -6.02 22.70 -23.49
N HIS A 515 -5.01 22.50 -24.34
CA HIS A 515 -5.13 22.55 -25.79
C HIS A 515 -4.87 21.16 -26.41
N GLY A 516 -5.75 20.74 -27.32
CA GLY A 516 -5.63 19.45 -28.02
C GLY A 516 -6.50 18.36 -27.39
N ASP A 517 -6.10 17.10 -27.60
CA ASP A 517 -6.82 15.90 -27.15
C ASP A 517 -6.34 15.41 -25.76
N GLU A 518 -5.78 16.29 -24.93
CA GLU A 518 -5.27 15.94 -23.61
C GLU A 518 -6.40 15.84 -22.57
N SER A 519 -6.36 14.79 -21.76
CA SER A 519 -7.33 14.55 -20.68
C SER A 519 -6.70 14.76 -19.31
N PHE A 520 -7.42 15.45 -18.43
CA PHE A 520 -7.03 15.58 -17.04
C PHE A 520 -7.01 14.19 -16.37
N PRO A 521 -5.91 13.78 -15.74
CA PRO A 521 -5.87 12.53 -14.98
C PRO A 521 -6.63 12.71 -13.65
N GLY A 522 -7.74 12.01 -13.50
CA GLY A 522 -8.46 11.89 -12.24
C GLY A 522 -7.78 10.93 -11.27
N PRO A 523 -8.35 10.72 -10.06
CA PRO A 523 -7.75 9.88 -9.01
C PRO A 523 -7.43 8.45 -9.45
N PHE A 524 -8.20 7.91 -10.40
CA PHE A 524 -8.02 6.56 -10.92
C PHE A 524 -6.83 6.41 -11.89
N MET A 525 -6.24 7.52 -12.33
CA MET A 525 -5.08 7.55 -13.24
C MET A 525 -3.74 7.60 -12.49
N HIS A 526 -3.76 7.60 -11.16
CA HIS A 526 -2.58 7.69 -10.31
C HIS A 526 -2.57 6.57 -9.28
N TYR A 527 -1.43 5.89 -9.09
CA TYR A 527 -1.34 4.75 -8.16
C TYR A 527 -1.56 5.17 -6.69
N ASP A 528 -1.07 6.34 -6.32
CA ASP A 528 -1.18 6.96 -4.99
C ASP A 528 -2.62 7.36 -4.61
N THR A 529 -3.55 7.43 -5.56
CA THR A 529 -4.96 7.77 -5.30
C THR A 529 -5.97 6.73 -5.80
N SER A 530 -5.56 5.75 -6.61
CA SER A 530 -6.48 4.77 -7.23
C SER A 530 -7.31 4.00 -6.21
N MET A 531 -6.69 3.56 -5.10
CA MET A 531 -7.37 2.73 -4.08
C MET A 531 -8.36 3.50 -3.21
N ARG A 532 -8.44 4.84 -3.35
CA ARG A 532 -9.40 5.68 -2.63
C ARG A 532 -10.81 5.59 -3.20
N ASP A 533 -10.95 5.30 -4.50
CA ASP A 533 -12.25 5.17 -5.16
C ASP A 533 -12.75 3.71 -5.03
N PRO A 534 -13.93 3.45 -4.46
CA PRO A 534 -14.51 2.10 -4.39
C PRO A 534 -14.57 1.37 -5.75
N ILE A 535 -14.71 2.11 -6.86
CA ILE A 535 -14.75 1.54 -8.22
C ILE A 535 -13.47 0.77 -8.57
N PHE A 536 -12.35 1.09 -7.91
CA PHE A 536 -11.10 0.32 -8.00
C PHE A 536 -11.34 -1.14 -7.75
N TYR A 537 -11.98 -1.46 -6.63
CA TYR A 537 -12.19 -2.84 -6.24
C TYR A 537 -13.20 -3.53 -7.16
N GLU A 538 -14.17 -2.80 -7.71
CA GLU A 538 -15.10 -3.36 -8.69
C GLU A 538 -14.41 -3.71 -10.02
N VAL A 539 -13.59 -2.78 -10.53
CA VAL A 539 -12.80 -2.96 -11.76
C VAL A 539 -11.83 -4.13 -11.60
N TYR A 540 -11.07 -4.14 -10.51
CA TYR A 540 -10.10 -5.20 -10.27
C TYR A 540 -10.75 -6.55 -9.96
N LYS A 541 -11.99 -6.59 -9.42
CA LYS A 541 -12.78 -7.83 -9.36
C LYS A 541 -13.06 -8.39 -10.75
N THR A 542 -13.43 -7.54 -11.71
CA THR A 542 -13.63 -7.94 -13.11
C THR A 542 -12.31 -8.40 -13.77
N ILE A 543 -11.21 -7.68 -13.54
CA ILE A 543 -9.88 -8.05 -14.06
C ILE A 543 -9.43 -9.41 -13.51
N VAL A 544 -9.47 -9.59 -12.19
CA VAL A 544 -9.11 -10.85 -11.50
C VAL A 544 -10.07 -11.99 -11.90
N GLY A 545 -11.29 -11.69 -12.36
CA GLY A 545 -12.19 -12.69 -12.95
C GLY A 545 -11.55 -13.54 -14.06
N HIS A 546 -10.66 -12.97 -14.87
CA HIS A 546 -9.93 -13.71 -15.90
C HIS A 546 -8.97 -14.76 -15.32
N TYR A 547 -8.35 -14.46 -14.18
CA TYR A 547 -7.55 -15.44 -13.44
C TYR A 547 -8.42 -16.61 -12.98
N TRP A 548 -9.62 -16.33 -12.44
CA TRP A 548 -10.52 -17.38 -12.00
C TRP A 548 -11.02 -18.25 -13.15
N HIS A 549 -11.31 -17.66 -14.32
CA HIS A 549 -11.61 -18.44 -15.52
C HIS A 549 -10.45 -19.34 -15.97
N LEU A 550 -9.21 -18.88 -15.85
CA LEU A 550 -8.05 -19.76 -16.07
C LEU A 550 -8.00 -20.88 -15.02
N MET A 551 -8.20 -20.57 -13.74
CA MET A 551 -8.14 -21.58 -12.67
C MET A 551 -9.31 -22.58 -12.75
N GLU A 552 -10.43 -22.24 -13.37
CA GLU A 552 -11.54 -23.17 -13.66
C GLU A 552 -11.18 -24.24 -14.70
N THR A 553 -10.22 -23.97 -15.61
CA THR A 553 -9.72 -24.98 -16.56
C THR A 553 -8.73 -25.95 -15.90
N TYR A 554 -8.15 -25.57 -14.75
CA TYR A 554 -7.18 -26.39 -14.04
C TYR A 554 -7.88 -27.55 -13.31
N PRO A 555 -7.20 -28.71 -13.16
CA PRO A 555 -7.74 -29.77 -12.34
C PRO A 555 -7.86 -29.31 -10.88
N GLU A 556 -8.95 -29.70 -10.22
CA GLU A 556 -9.13 -29.48 -8.78
C GLU A 556 -8.03 -30.22 -8.01
N TYR A 557 -7.51 -29.59 -6.95
CA TYR A 557 -6.64 -30.30 -6.02
C TYR A 557 -7.44 -31.33 -5.22
N HIS A 558 -6.87 -32.52 -5.07
CA HIS A 558 -7.43 -33.59 -4.27
C HIS A 558 -6.72 -33.72 -2.92
N LYS A 559 -7.30 -34.49 -2.00
CA LYS A 559 -6.74 -34.75 -0.66
C LYS A 559 -5.24 -35.10 -0.68
N LYS A 560 -4.79 -35.89 -1.67
CA LYS A 560 -3.37 -36.28 -1.85
C LYS A 560 -2.43 -35.10 -2.15
N ASP A 561 -2.93 -34.04 -2.78
CA ASP A 561 -2.13 -32.87 -3.17
C ASP A 561 -1.93 -31.93 -1.97
N TYR A 562 -2.82 -32.03 -0.97
CA TYR A 562 -2.73 -31.29 0.29
C TYR A 562 -2.03 -32.06 1.41
N THR A 563 -2.07 -33.40 1.36
CA THR A 563 -1.58 -34.25 2.45
C THR A 563 -0.06 -34.14 2.60
N PHE A 564 0.40 -33.78 3.79
CA PHE A 564 1.80 -33.92 4.19
C PHE A 564 1.96 -35.19 5.06
N GLU A 565 2.36 -36.29 4.42
CA GLU A 565 2.52 -37.59 5.08
C GLU A 565 3.48 -37.51 6.29
N GLY A 566 3.02 -38.06 7.41
CA GLY A 566 3.75 -38.06 8.68
C GLY A 566 3.84 -36.70 9.39
N VAL A 567 3.09 -35.69 8.95
CA VAL A 567 3.00 -34.38 9.62
C VAL A 567 1.56 -34.05 10.01
N HIS A 568 1.34 -33.66 11.26
CA HIS A 568 0.02 -33.32 11.79
C HIS A 568 0.09 -32.03 12.60
N ILE A 569 -0.87 -31.12 12.38
CA ILE A 569 -1.11 -30.00 13.29
C ILE A 569 -1.99 -30.53 14.44
N ASP A 570 -1.37 -30.77 15.59
CA ASP A 570 -2.02 -31.29 16.79
C ASP A 570 -2.91 -30.23 17.45
N ALA A 571 -2.39 -29.01 17.56
CA ALA A 571 -3.09 -27.89 18.18
C ALA A 571 -2.65 -26.54 17.59
N VAL A 572 -3.56 -25.57 17.64
CA VAL A 572 -3.29 -24.16 17.35
C VAL A 572 -3.66 -23.36 18.59
N HIS A 573 -2.68 -22.74 19.21
CA HIS A 573 -2.87 -21.83 20.34
C HIS A 573 -2.92 -20.40 19.81
N MET A 574 -4.07 -19.76 19.94
CA MET A 574 -4.30 -18.37 19.53
C MET A 574 -5.05 -17.65 20.66
N PRO A 575 -4.77 -16.37 20.95
CA PRO A 575 -5.60 -15.55 21.82
C PRO A 575 -7.10 -15.74 21.56
N GLU A 576 -7.90 -15.81 22.63
CA GLU A 576 -9.37 -15.95 22.53
C GLU A 576 -10.02 -14.86 21.68
N SER A 577 -9.38 -13.69 21.62
CA SER A 577 -9.80 -12.59 20.76
C SER A 577 -8.64 -11.67 20.38
N LEU A 578 -8.80 -11.03 19.23
CA LEU A 578 -7.92 -9.96 18.76
C LEU A 578 -8.61 -8.61 18.94
N THR A 579 -7.82 -7.54 18.96
CA THR A 579 -8.33 -6.18 19.18
C THR A 579 -7.76 -5.21 18.16
N THR A 580 -8.63 -4.52 17.45
CA THR A 580 -8.30 -3.32 16.66
C THR A 580 -8.74 -2.05 17.37
N TYR A 581 -8.12 -0.93 17.00
CA TYR A 581 -8.38 0.40 17.53
C TYR A 581 -7.97 1.46 16.51
N PHE A 582 -8.32 2.71 16.75
CA PHE A 582 -7.77 3.84 16.00
C PHE A 582 -6.70 4.54 16.84
N GLU A 583 -5.62 4.97 16.18
CA GLU A 583 -4.59 5.81 16.78
C GLU A 583 -4.27 7.02 15.93
N HIS A 584 -3.75 8.07 16.56
CA HIS A 584 -3.32 9.26 15.84
C HIS A 584 -1.94 9.01 15.22
N PHE A 585 -1.81 9.35 13.95
CA PHE A 585 -0.57 9.33 13.20
C PHE A 585 -0.30 10.70 12.59
N ASP A 586 0.93 11.18 12.70
CA ASP A 586 1.37 12.46 12.18
C ASP A 586 2.24 12.26 10.93
N SER A 587 1.90 12.92 9.83
CA SER A 587 2.76 13.02 8.64
C SER A 587 3.36 14.43 8.54
N ASP A 588 4.65 14.56 8.25
CA ASP A 588 5.30 15.84 7.97
C ASP A 588 4.88 16.37 6.59
N ILE A 589 3.88 17.25 6.59
CA ILE A 589 3.39 17.94 5.39
C ILE A 589 4.04 19.31 5.22
N SER A 590 5.23 19.55 5.78
CA SER A 590 5.92 20.85 5.61
C SER A 590 6.16 21.19 4.14
N ASN A 591 6.34 20.18 3.27
CA ASN A 591 6.45 20.37 1.82
C ASN A 591 5.18 20.93 1.16
N ALA A 592 4.04 20.98 1.88
CA ALA A 592 2.78 21.53 1.38
C ALA A 592 2.76 23.07 1.36
N VAL A 593 3.74 23.74 1.95
CA VAL A 593 3.76 25.21 2.04
C VAL A 593 5.05 25.77 1.48
N ASP A 594 4.94 26.94 0.86
CA ASP A 594 6.09 27.63 0.30
C ASP A 594 7.05 28.14 1.38
N VAL A 595 8.35 28.04 1.09
CA VAL A 595 9.44 28.55 1.92
C VAL A 595 10.06 29.82 1.35
N GLU A 596 10.74 30.54 2.24
CA GLU A 596 11.54 31.71 1.88
C GLU A 596 12.84 31.25 1.19
N PRO A 597 13.43 32.08 0.31
CA PRO A 597 14.78 31.85 -0.20
C PRO A 597 15.80 31.73 0.93
N ALA A 598 16.99 31.21 0.61
CA ALA A 598 18.05 31.02 1.59
C ALA A 598 18.32 32.28 2.42
N VAL A 599 18.22 32.15 3.74
CA VAL A 599 18.55 33.17 4.72
C VAL A 599 20.00 33.00 5.18
N GLU A 600 20.83 33.99 4.90
CA GLU A 600 22.21 34.05 5.41
C GLU A 600 22.24 34.27 6.92
N GLY A 601 23.13 33.56 7.62
CA GLY A 601 23.40 33.79 9.04
C GLY A 601 22.39 33.17 10.02
N SER A 602 21.47 32.32 9.56
CA SER A 602 20.64 31.50 10.47
C SER A 602 21.53 30.58 11.32
N THR A 603 21.26 30.52 12.63
CA THR A 603 21.94 29.63 13.58
C THR A 603 21.14 28.36 13.89
N ASP A 604 20.00 28.16 13.21
CA ASP A 604 19.17 26.98 13.39
C ASP A 604 19.90 25.71 12.89
N PRO A 605 20.06 24.67 13.73
CA PRO A 605 20.84 23.48 13.36
C PRO A 605 20.29 22.72 12.14
N LEU A 606 18.96 22.63 12.01
CA LEU A 606 18.34 21.92 10.88
C LEU A 606 18.52 22.70 9.59
N TYR A 607 18.34 24.02 9.64
CA TYR A 607 18.56 24.91 8.50
C TYR A 607 20.03 24.87 8.05
N THR A 608 20.97 25.04 8.97
CA THR A 608 22.41 25.00 8.67
C THR A 608 22.88 23.64 8.18
N PHE A 609 22.23 22.55 8.64
CA PHE A 609 22.50 21.22 8.10
C PHE A 609 21.95 21.04 6.69
N GLY A 610 20.76 21.60 6.38
CA GLY A 610 20.23 21.63 5.02
C GLY A 610 18.71 21.77 4.86
N ARG A 611 17.91 21.67 5.92
CA ARG A 611 16.44 21.60 5.84
C ARG A 611 15.83 22.99 5.70
N ASN A 612 15.19 23.31 4.58
CA ASN A 612 14.68 24.66 4.30
C ASN A 612 13.24 24.93 4.80
N SER A 613 12.69 24.13 5.72
CA SER A 613 11.41 24.47 6.36
C SER A 613 11.65 25.42 7.53
N HIS A 614 11.84 26.70 7.21
CA HIS A 614 12.25 27.75 8.13
C HIS A 614 11.38 29.02 8.05
N TYR A 615 11.30 29.77 9.15
CA TYR A 615 10.69 31.09 9.23
C TYR A 615 11.40 31.97 10.27
N LYS A 616 11.91 33.14 9.85
CA LYS A 616 12.50 34.18 10.72
C LYS A 616 13.55 33.71 11.74
N GLY A 617 14.46 32.85 11.32
CA GLY A 617 15.57 32.32 12.13
C GLY A 617 15.28 30.98 12.82
N SER A 618 14.06 30.43 12.68
CA SER A 618 13.67 29.18 13.35
C SER A 618 13.07 28.17 12.37
N SER A 619 13.39 26.90 12.55
CA SER A 619 12.74 25.81 11.82
C SER A 619 11.24 25.72 12.12
N TYR A 620 10.48 25.12 11.21
CA TYR A 620 9.08 24.74 11.44
C TYR A 620 8.81 23.31 10.95
N VAL A 621 7.76 22.72 11.50
CA VAL A 621 7.15 21.47 11.04
C VAL A 621 5.63 21.63 11.06
N ILE A 622 4.98 21.24 9.96
CA ILE A 622 3.53 21.16 9.86
C ILE A 622 3.15 19.70 9.72
N LYS A 623 2.35 19.21 10.67
CA LYS A 623 1.94 17.81 10.74
C LYS A 623 0.47 17.66 10.39
N ALA A 624 0.15 16.74 9.48
CA ALA A 624 -1.20 16.27 9.26
C ALA A 624 -1.47 15.08 10.19
N ARG A 625 -2.43 15.21 11.10
CA ARG A 625 -2.79 14.20 12.09
C ARG A 625 -4.08 13.47 11.70
N GLN A 626 -3.96 12.21 11.30
CA GLN A 626 -5.08 11.32 10.96
C GLN A 626 -5.29 10.25 12.03
N GLN A 627 -6.52 9.76 12.18
CA GLN A 627 -6.81 8.57 12.97
C GLN A 627 -6.76 7.32 12.09
N ARG A 628 -5.82 6.42 12.31
CA ARG A 628 -5.59 5.24 11.44
C ARG A 628 -5.92 3.95 12.17
N LEU A 629 -6.44 2.98 11.43
CA LEU A 629 -6.72 1.65 11.97
C LEU A 629 -5.41 0.99 12.39
N ASN A 630 -5.40 0.38 13.59
CA ASN A 630 -4.31 -0.46 14.07
C ASN A 630 -4.86 -1.64 14.90
N HIS A 631 -3.98 -2.55 15.29
CA HIS A 631 -4.29 -3.70 16.12
C HIS A 631 -3.26 -3.90 17.23
N LYS A 632 -3.66 -4.63 18.28
CA LYS A 632 -2.71 -5.06 19.31
C LYS A 632 -1.83 -6.18 18.75
N PRO A 633 -0.54 -6.23 19.11
CA PRO A 633 0.30 -7.38 18.79
C PRO A 633 -0.35 -8.68 19.29
N PHE A 634 -0.27 -9.72 18.48
CA PHE A 634 -0.74 -11.06 18.84
C PHE A 634 0.28 -12.10 18.40
N GLU A 635 0.09 -13.32 18.88
CA GLU A 635 1.01 -14.42 18.65
C GLU A 635 0.22 -15.72 18.56
N PHE A 636 0.65 -16.61 17.68
CA PHE A 636 0.13 -17.98 17.64
C PHE A 636 1.25 -18.98 17.92
N THR A 637 0.86 -20.14 18.45
CA THR A 637 1.75 -21.31 18.56
C THR A 637 1.09 -22.50 17.88
N LEU A 638 1.82 -23.17 16.98
CA LEU A 638 1.41 -24.42 16.37
C LEU A 638 2.14 -25.57 17.05
N ASP A 639 1.39 -26.54 17.55
CA ASP A 639 1.93 -27.83 17.96
C ASP A 639 1.86 -28.76 16.74
N VAL A 640 3.02 -29.15 16.22
CA VAL A 640 3.15 -29.93 14.98
C VAL A 640 3.96 -31.18 15.23
N SER A 641 3.34 -32.35 15.10
CA SER A 641 4.03 -33.63 15.11
C SER A 641 4.59 -33.96 13.73
N SER A 642 5.85 -34.43 13.68
CA SER A 642 6.50 -34.93 12.46
C SER A 642 7.15 -36.30 12.72
N ASP A 643 6.93 -37.28 11.84
CA ASP A 643 7.53 -38.62 11.97
C ASP A 643 9.06 -38.62 11.80
N LYS A 644 9.60 -37.60 11.13
CA LYS A 644 11.03 -37.44 10.83
C LYS A 644 11.43 -35.97 10.79
N ALA A 645 12.73 -35.71 10.88
CA ALA A 645 13.27 -34.38 10.64
C ALA A 645 13.16 -34.01 9.15
N GLN A 646 12.61 -32.83 8.84
CA GLN A 646 12.41 -32.35 7.47
C GLN A 646 12.07 -30.86 7.41
N ASP A 647 12.37 -30.22 6.28
CA ASP A 647 11.97 -28.83 6.02
C ASP A 647 10.50 -28.75 5.61
N ALA A 648 9.81 -27.75 6.15
CA ALA A 648 8.41 -27.47 5.87
C ALA A 648 8.17 -25.97 5.69
N VAL A 649 6.97 -25.63 5.24
CA VAL A 649 6.48 -24.26 5.15
C VAL A 649 5.21 -24.15 5.96
N VAL A 650 5.10 -23.04 6.70
CA VAL A 650 3.88 -22.64 7.39
C VAL A 650 3.25 -21.48 6.62
N LYS A 651 1.95 -21.62 6.29
CA LYS A 651 1.14 -20.53 5.76
C LYS A 651 -0.07 -20.28 6.65
N VAL A 652 -0.41 -19.00 6.79
CA VAL A 652 -1.56 -18.54 7.58
C VAL A 652 -2.39 -17.57 6.76
N PHE A 653 -3.70 -17.81 6.71
CA PHE A 653 -4.68 -16.93 6.08
C PHE A 653 -5.77 -16.54 7.08
N ILE A 654 -6.44 -15.42 6.82
CA ILE A 654 -7.69 -15.01 7.46
C ILE A 654 -8.79 -14.89 6.41
N GLY A 655 -9.96 -15.44 6.67
CA GLY A 655 -11.13 -15.34 5.80
C GLY A 655 -12.41 -15.09 6.59
N PRO A 656 -13.50 -14.72 5.91
CA PRO A 656 -14.77 -14.49 6.56
C PRO A 656 -15.40 -15.82 6.96
N LYS A 657 -16.07 -15.87 8.10
CA LYS A 657 -16.81 -17.06 8.55
C LYS A 657 -18.29 -17.00 8.16
N TYR A 658 -18.85 -15.80 8.25
CA TYR A 658 -20.25 -15.51 8.01
C TYR A 658 -20.38 -14.38 6.99
N ASP A 659 -21.43 -14.41 6.19
CA ASP A 659 -21.84 -13.32 5.30
C ASP A 659 -22.47 -12.15 6.11
N GLU A 660 -22.85 -11.08 5.43
CA GLU A 660 -23.50 -9.90 6.01
C GLU A 660 -24.87 -10.20 6.64
N HIS A 661 -25.48 -11.34 6.31
CA HIS A 661 -26.75 -11.82 6.85
C HIS A 661 -26.58 -12.81 8.02
N GLY A 662 -25.34 -13.17 8.37
CA GLY A 662 -25.02 -14.11 9.44
C GLY A 662 -25.07 -15.59 9.03
N HIS A 663 -25.18 -15.91 7.75
CA HIS A 663 -25.08 -17.29 7.27
C HIS A 663 -23.62 -17.71 7.16
N LYS A 664 -23.32 -18.96 7.52
CA LYS A 664 -21.97 -19.52 7.36
C LYS A 664 -21.67 -19.64 5.87
N ILE A 665 -20.52 -19.13 5.44
CA ILE A 665 -20.08 -19.23 4.04
C ILE A 665 -19.39 -20.59 3.82
N PRO A 666 -19.90 -21.46 2.94
CA PRO A 666 -19.22 -22.71 2.56
C PRO A 666 -17.88 -22.43 1.89
N LEU A 667 -16.89 -23.30 2.07
CA LEU A 667 -15.54 -23.06 1.55
C LEU A 667 -15.51 -22.94 0.02
N GLU A 668 -16.42 -23.66 -0.67
CA GLU A 668 -16.62 -23.64 -2.11
C GLU A 668 -17.01 -22.25 -2.65
N HIS A 669 -17.58 -21.40 -1.79
CA HIS A 669 -17.93 -20.01 -2.12
C HIS A 669 -17.01 -19.01 -1.42
N ASN A 670 -16.02 -19.47 -0.67
CA ASN A 670 -15.22 -18.62 0.20
C ASN A 670 -13.72 -18.64 -0.08
N TYR A 671 -13.22 -19.59 -0.86
CA TYR A 671 -11.78 -19.75 -1.12
C TYR A 671 -11.13 -18.46 -1.65
N GLN A 672 -11.84 -17.67 -2.46
CA GLN A 672 -11.35 -16.38 -2.98
C GLN A 672 -11.27 -15.27 -1.92
N ASN A 673 -11.86 -15.46 -0.74
CA ASN A 673 -11.97 -14.42 0.28
C ASN A 673 -10.95 -14.59 1.41
N PHE A 674 -9.98 -15.49 1.25
CA PHE A 674 -8.88 -15.67 2.20
C PHE A 674 -7.72 -14.73 1.88
N PHE A 675 -7.39 -13.90 2.87
CA PHE A 675 -6.29 -12.96 2.85
C PHE A 675 -5.07 -13.57 3.56
N GLU A 676 -3.92 -13.59 2.91
CA GLU A 676 -2.68 -14.17 3.43
C GLU A 676 -2.06 -13.27 4.49
N LEU A 677 -1.79 -13.84 5.67
CA LEU A 677 -1.17 -13.14 6.79
C LEU A 677 0.30 -13.46 6.95
N GLU A 678 0.70 -14.69 6.63
CA GLU A 678 2.06 -15.15 6.88
C GLU A 678 2.44 -16.34 5.99
N HIS A 679 3.72 -16.40 5.60
CA HIS A 679 4.35 -17.46 4.80
C HIS A 679 5.84 -17.55 5.15
N PHE A 680 6.27 -18.63 5.81
CA PHE A 680 7.67 -18.79 6.22
C PHE A 680 8.12 -20.26 6.25
N LYS A 681 9.42 -20.46 6.06
CA LYS A 681 10.08 -21.77 6.16
C LYS A 681 10.35 -22.14 7.62
N VAL A 682 10.18 -23.41 7.96
CA VAL A 682 10.55 -24.01 9.25
C VAL A 682 11.30 -25.33 9.04
N HIS A 683 12.18 -25.67 9.99
CA HIS A 683 12.72 -27.03 10.10
C HIS A 683 11.94 -27.78 11.18
N LEU A 684 11.33 -28.91 10.83
CA LEU A 684 10.65 -29.78 11.78
C LEU A 684 11.63 -30.86 12.24
N GLU A 685 11.70 -31.09 13.55
CA GLU A 685 12.35 -32.23 14.16
C GLU A 685 11.39 -33.43 14.23
N ALA A 686 11.92 -34.65 14.38
CA ALA A 686 11.09 -35.82 14.65
C ALA A 686 10.43 -35.73 16.04
N GLY A 687 9.13 -36.00 16.12
CA GLY A 687 8.31 -35.79 17.31
C GLY A 687 7.53 -34.47 17.27
N VAL A 688 7.23 -33.91 18.44
CA VAL A 688 6.41 -32.70 18.60
C VAL A 688 7.28 -31.45 18.48
N ASN A 689 6.86 -30.51 17.63
CA ASN A 689 7.47 -29.21 17.41
C ASN A 689 6.51 -28.11 17.89
N HIS A 690 7.05 -27.09 18.57
CA HIS A 690 6.28 -25.93 19.03
C HIS A 690 6.70 -24.69 18.22
N ILE A 691 5.97 -24.39 17.16
CA ILE A 691 6.27 -23.29 16.25
C ILE A 691 5.56 -22.04 16.75
N LYS A 692 6.34 -21.07 17.20
CA LYS A 692 5.86 -19.83 17.79
C LYS A 692 6.10 -18.65 16.85
N ARG A 693 5.09 -17.83 16.59
CA ARG A 693 5.19 -16.69 15.66
C ARG A 693 4.37 -15.50 16.12
N ALA A 694 5.04 -14.37 16.34
CA ALA A 694 4.41 -13.10 16.70
C ALA A 694 4.06 -12.30 15.44
N SER A 695 2.97 -11.51 15.50
CA SER A 695 2.51 -10.68 14.38
C SER A 695 3.56 -9.66 13.92
N GLY A 696 4.44 -9.20 14.81
CA GLY A 696 5.56 -8.30 14.46
C GLY A 696 6.65 -8.95 13.59
N ASP A 697 6.73 -10.27 13.61
CA ASP A 697 7.71 -11.05 12.85
C ASP A 697 7.20 -11.45 11.46
N PHE A 698 5.95 -11.10 11.11
CA PHE A 698 5.37 -11.54 9.85
C PHE A 698 6.11 -10.96 8.62
N SER A 699 6.25 -11.79 7.58
CA SER A 699 7.32 -11.65 6.59
C SER A 699 7.15 -10.49 5.58
N PHE A 700 5.92 -10.06 5.32
CA PHE A 700 5.60 -9.00 4.34
C PHE A 700 4.95 -7.76 4.97
N TRP A 701 5.07 -7.62 6.29
CA TRP A 701 4.52 -6.52 7.06
C TRP A 701 5.61 -5.58 7.56
N VAL A 702 5.44 -4.28 7.26
CA VAL A 702 6.40 -3.23 7.57
C VAL A 702 5.82 -2.21 8.56
N ASN A 703 6.71 -1.60 9.31
CA ASN A 703 6.37 -0.51 10.22
C ASN A 703 6.01 0.76 9.44
N ASP A 704 5.33 1.66 10.14
CA ASP A 704 5.07 3.01 9.64
C ASP A 704 6.39 3.73 9.35
N ARG A 705 6.39 4.57 8.31
CA ARG A 705 7.59 5.31 7.90
C ARG A 705 7.94 6.36 8.95
N THR A 706 9.22 6.48 9.29
CA THR A 706 9.78 7.62 10.04
C THR A 706 9.48 8.91 9.27
N THR A 707 9.03 9.95 9.96
CA THR A 707 8.68 11.24 9.33
C THR A 707 9.91 11.95 8.74
N TYR A 708 9.71 12.81 7.74
CA TYR A 708 10.80 13.49 7.06
C TYR A 708 11.68 14.32 8.02
N LEU A 709 11.08 15.05 8.96
CA LEU A 709 11.81 15.75 10.02
C LEU A 709 12.71 14.80 10.82
N GLU A 710 12.18 13.68 11.29
CA GLU A 710 12.90 12.71 12.11
C GLU A 710 14.01 12.01 11.32
N LEU A 711 13.76 11.68 10.04
CA LEU A 711 14.80 11.17 9.13
C LEU A 711 15.95 12.18 8.99
N TYR A 712 15.63 13.47 8.85
CA TYR A 712 16.62 14.54 8.75
C TYR A 712 17.44 14.69 10.05
N GLN A 713 16.78 14.61 11.21
CA GLN A 713 17.42 14.64 12.52
C GLN A 713 18.35 13.43 12.71
N LYS A 714 17.88 12.21 12.41
CA LYS A 714 18.69 10.98 12.45
C LYS A 714 19.94 11.09 11.58
N LEU A 715 19.81 11.67 10.39
CA LEU A 715 20.94 11.89 9.48
C LEU A 715 21.91 12.96 10.01
N MET A 716 21.39 14.07 10.53
CA MET A 716 22.20 15.14 11.12
C MET A 716 23.00 14.60 12.32
N ASP A 717 22.36 13.86 13.21
CA ASP A 717 22.99 13.24 14.37
C ASP A 717 24.05 12.23 13.94
N ALA A 718 23.78 11.40 12.92
CA ALA A 718 24.76 10.45 12.38
C ALA A 718 25.98 11.13 11.75
N THR A 719 25.82 12.36 11.26
CA THR A 719 26.90 13.13 10.64
C THR A 719 27.74 13.88 11.67
N ASN A 720 27.09 14.39 12.73
CA ASN A 720 27.70 15.31 13.68
C ASN A 720 28.05 14.68 15.04
N SER A 721 27.66 13.43 15.30
CA SER A 721 27.84 12.74 16.59
C SER A 721 28.20 11.26 16.41
N ASP A 722 28.29 10.52 17.53
CA ASP A 722 28.53 9.07 17.54
C ASP A 722 27.26 8.23 17.24
N TYR A 723 26.13 8.86 16.88
CA TYR A 723 24.90 8.16 16.51
C TYR A 723 25.13 7.28 15.26
N LYS A 724 24.68 6.03 15.34
CA LYS A 724 24.82 5.05 14.25
C LYS A 724 23.52 4.98 13.46
N PHE A 725 23.53 5.51 12.25
CA PHE A 725 22.41 5.36 11.32
C PHE A 725 22.30 3.90 10.89
N LYS A 726 21.29 3.20 11.41
CA LYS A 726 21.05 1.79 11.11
C LYS A 726 20.42 1.65 9.73
N LEU A 727 20.87 0.64 9.00
CA LEU A 727 20.28 0.20 7.74
C LEU A 727 19.51 -1.09 8.01
N ASP A 728 18.21 -1.06 7.75
CA ASP A 728 17.32 -2.22 7.87
C ASP A 728 16.07 -2.06 6.99
N GLN A 729 15.34 -3.16 6.82
CA GLN A 729 14.11 -3.24 6.02
C GLN A 729 12.83 -3.13 6.88
N SER A 730 12.90 -2.67 8.14
CA SER A 730 11.70 -2.62 9.00
C SER A 730 10.63 -1.65 8.49
N GLU A 731 11.04 -0.62 7.75
CA GLU A 731 10.19 0.37 7.09
C GLU A 731 10.31 0.29 5.56
N ALA A 732 10.52 -0.91 4.99
CA ALA A 732 10.75 -1.10 3.56
C ALA A 732 9.56 -0.66 2.68
N HIS A 733 9.84 -0.29 1.42
CA HIS A 733 8.81 0.12 0.44
C HIS A 733 7.98 -1.05 -0.10
N CYS A 734 8.55 -2.25 -0.10
CA CYS A 734 7.98 -3.44 -0.71
C CYS A 734 7.03 -4.24 0.21
N GLY A 735 6.62 -3.67 1.35
CA GLY A 735 5.79 -4.34 2.36
C GLY A 735 4.46 -3.63 2.62
N VAL A 736 3.49 -4.40 3.10
CA VAL A 736 2.18 -3.87 3.51
C VAL A 736 2.29 -3.29 4.92
N PRO A 737 1.66 -2.15 5.23
CA PRO A 737 1.73 -1.61 6.58
C PRO A 737 1.12 -2.56 7.62
N ASN A 738 1.87 -2.87 8.67
CA ASN A 738 1.50 -3.84 9.71
C ASN A 738 0.10 -3.61 10.29
N ARG A 739 -0.26 -2.35 10.54
CA ARG A 739 -1.57 -1.95 11.07
C ARG A 739 -2.77 -2.40 10.21
N MET A 740 -2.55 -2.67 8.92
CA MET A 740 -3.58 -3.12 7.97
C MET A 740 -3.80 -4.65 8.01
N MET A 741 -3.11 -5.40 8.87
CA MET A 741 -3.16 -6.86 8.92
C MET A 741 -4.54 -7.42 9.22
N LEU A 742 -5.27 -6.78 10.14
CA LEU A 742 -6.59 -7.23 10.57
C LEU A 742 -7.67 -6.28 10.05
N PRO A 743 -8.86 -6.81 9.68
CA PRO A 743 -10.01 -5.96 9.45
C PRO A 743 -10.46 -5.28 10.74
N ARG A 744 -11.15 -4.14 10.63
CA ARG A 744 -11.74 -3.50 11.80
C ARG A 744 -12.73 -4.46 12.49
N GLY A 745 -12.52 -4.76 13.78
CA GLY A 745 -13.52 -5.55 14.52
C GLY A 745 -14.83 -4.81 14.75
N LYS A 746 -15.80 -5.48 15.39
CA LYS A 746 -17.00 -4.85 15.94
C LYS A 746 -16.88 -4.67 17.44
N LYS A 747 -17.63 -3.73 18.04
CA LYS A 747 -17.68 -3.57 19.51
C LYS A 747 -18.13 -4.87 20.22
N GLY A 748 -19.09 -5.59 19.63
CA GLY A 748 -19.52 -6.91 20.10
C GLY A 748 -18.60 -8.07 19.70
N GLY A 749 -17.55 -7.77 18.95
CA GLY A 749 -16.67 -8.73 18.30
C GLY A 749 -17.28 -9.34 17.04
N GLN A 750 -16.45 -9.56 16.02
CA GLN A 750 -16.84 -10.22 14.78
C GLN A 750 -15.99 -11.47 14.59
N VAL A 751 -16.63 -12.56 14.18
CA VAL A 751 -15.94 -13.85 14.00
C VAL A 751 -15.40 -13.94 12.57
N PHE A 752 -14.08 -14.12 12.47
CA PHE A 752 -13.38 -14.53 11.27
C PHE A 752 -12.82 -15.94 11.48
N GLN A 753 -12.33 -16.57 10.41
CA GLN A 753 -11.65 -17.86 10.50
C GLN A 753 -10.22 -17.73 10.00
N PHE A 754 -9.29 -18.19 10.84
CA PHE A 754 -7.89 -18.33 10.47
C PHE A 754 -7.67 -19.73 9.92
N PHE A 755 -6.93 -19.83 8.83
CA PHE A 755 -6.55 -21.09 8.22
C PHE A 755 -5.04 -21.26 8.35
N TYR A 756 -4.62 -22.34 9.00
CA TYR A 756 -3.24 -22.73 9.22
C TYR A 756 -2.92 -23.97 8.41
N MET A 757 -1.74 -23.97 7.83
CA MET A 757 -1.31 -25.01 6.92
C MET A 757 0.19 -25.24 7.10
N VAL A 758 0.57 -26.51 7.19
CA VAL A 758 1.96 -26.96 7.15
C VAL A 758 2.13 -27.88 5.95
N TYR A 759 3.10 -27.63 5.09
CA TYR A 759 3.32 -28.43 3.88
C TYR A 759 4.81 -28.60 3.57
N PRO A 760 5.19 -29.58 2.74
CA PRO A 760 6.60 -29.82 2.42
C PRO A 760 7.27 -28.58 1.82
N TYR A 761 8.54 -28.37 2.14
CA TYR A 761 9.30 -27.29 1.51
C TYR A 761 9.58 -27.59 0.03
N HIS A 762 9.00 -26.79 -0.87
CA HIS A 762 9.25 -26.86 -2.30
C HIS A 762 10.32 -25.85 -2.68
N HIS A 763 11.55 -26.32 -2.88
CA HIS A 763 12.69 -25.47 -3.21
C HIS A 763 12.39 -24.56 -4.43
N PRO A 764 12.53 -23.23 -4.30
CA PRO A 764 12.43 -22.32 -5.44
C PRO A 764 13.61 -22.53 -6.40
N GLU A 765 13.45 -22.09 -7.65
CA GLU A 765 14.50 -22.16 -8.67
C GLU A 765 15.77 -21.39 -8.22
N VAL A 766 15.57 -20.22 -7.61
CA VAL A 766 16.62 -19.42 -7.00
C VAL A 766 16.34 -19.35 -5.49
N ALA A 767 17.33 -19.74 -4.68
CA ALA A 767 17.20 -19.71 -3.23
C ALA A 767 16.94 -18.30 -2.72
N GLN A 768 16.10 -18.17 -1.69
CA GLN A 768 15.71 -16.87 -1.14
C GLN A 768 16.95 -16.05 -0.70
N PHE A 769 16.92 -14.74 -0.93
CA PHE A 769 18.02 -13.81 -0.59
C PHE A 769 19.30 -13.98 -1.41
N THR A 770 19.24 -14.66 -2.57
CA THR A 770 20.39 -14.79 -3.47
C THR A 770 20.50 -13.57 -4.40
N GLY A 771 21.71 -13.05 -4.56
CA GLY A 771 22.00 -12.02 -5.58
C GLY A 771 21.79 -10.58 -5.13
N TYR A 772 21.32 -10.33 -3.90
CA TYR A 772 21.17 -9.00 -3.32
C TYR A 772 21.44 -9.03 -1.82
N ASP A 773 21.59 -7.85 -1.21
CA ASP A 773 21.72 -7.72 0.24
C ASP A 773 20.35 -7.50 0.90
N PRO A 774 19.80 -8.49 1.64
CA PRO A 774 18.46 -8.39 2.23
C PRO A 774 18.37 -7.40 3.39
N VAL A 775 19.49 -6.84 3.87
CA VAL A 775 19.49 -5.76 4.86
C VAL A 775 19.02 -4.44 4.24
N VAL A 776 19.32 -4.21 2.96
CA VAL A 776 19.17 -2.90 2.30
C VAL A 776 18.30 -2.95 1.04
N SER A 777 17.93 -4.14 0.57
CA SER A 777 17.13 -4.34 -0.64
C SER A 777 16.05 -5.40 -0.44
N CYS A 778 14.94 -5.21 -1.14
CA CYS A 778 13.81 -6.15 -1.22
C CYS A 778 14.00 -7.27 -2.24
N GLY A 779 15.08 -7.25 -3.04
CA GLY A 779 15.38 -8.28 -4.03
C GLY A 779 14.52 -8.23 -5.30
N VAL A 780 13.90 -7.09 -5.59
CA VAL A 780 13.06 -6.90 -6.80
C VAL A 780 13.86 -7.22 -8.07
N GLY A 781 13.30 -8.07 -8.93
CA GLY A 781 13.91 -8.51 -10.19
C GLY A 781 15.01 -9.59 -10.06
N HIS A 782 15.29 -10.11 -8.87
CA HIS A 782 16.35 -11.10 -8.66
C HIS A 782 15.86 -12.55 -8.81
N GLY A 783 14.55 -12.81 -8.74
CA GLY A 783 13.96 -14.16 -8.76
C GLY A 783 14.06 -14.92 -7.43
N SER A 784 14.61 -14.29 -6.40
CA SER A 784 15.00 -14.90 -5.12
C SER A 784 14.25 -14.32 -3.92
N ARG A 785 13.04 -13.78 -4.14
CA ARG A 785 12.25 -13.13 -3.08
C ARG A 785 11.38 -14.09 -2.28
N TYR A 786 10.86 -15.12 -2.95
CA TYR A 786 9.80 -15.96 -2.40
C TYR A 786 10.35 -17.18 -1.66
N VAL A 787 9.61 -17.61 -0.64
CA VAL A 787 10.02 -18.70 0.25
C VAL A 787 10.12 -20.02 -0.51
N ASP A 788 9.12 -20.34 -1.34
CA ASP A 788 8.99 -21.61 -2.06
C ASP A 788 8.52 -21.46 -3.52
N ALA A 789 8.47 -22.58 -4.23
CA ALA A 789 8.11 -22.66 -5.65
C ALA A 789 6.60 -22.76 -5.96
N LEU A 790 5.72 -22.81 -4.97
CA LEU A 790 4.29 -23.04 -5.23
C LEU A 790 3.59 -21.79 -5.81
N PRO A 791 2.44 -21.95 -6.48
CA PRO A 791 1.58 -20.83 -6.88
C PRO A 791 1.27 -19.89 -5.72
N PHE A 792 1.18 -18.58 -5.99
CA PHE A 792 0.72 -17.64 -4.97
C PHE A 792 -0.72 -17.95 -4.57
N GLY A 793 -1.01 -17.80 -3.27
CA GLY A 793 -2.31 -18.14 -2.70
C GLY A 793 -2.59 -19.63 -2.53
N PHE A 794 -1.65 -20.55 -2.83
CA PHE A 794 -1.84 -21.97 -2.50
C PHE A 794 -2.16 -22.13 -1.00
N PRO A 795 -3.27 -22.81 -0.64
CA PRO A 795 -4.06 -23.76 -1.44
C PRO A 795 -5.36 -23.20 -2.03
N PHE A 796 -5.64 -21.91 -1.84
CA PHE A 796 -6.85 -21.23 -2.31
C PHE A 796 -6.73 -20.63 -3.72
N ASN A 797 -5.60 -20.87 -4.38
CA ASN A 797 -5.33 -20.44 -5.75
C ASN A 797 -6.12 -21.22 -6.82
N ARG A 798 -7.06 -22.09 -6.43
CA ARG A 798 -7.92 -22.84 -7.35
C ARG A 798 -9.34 -22.93 -6.79
N PRO A 799 -10.36 -23.07 -7.67
CA PRO A 799 -11.72 -23.36 -7.26
C PRO A 799 -11.79 -24.61 -6.38
N VAL A 800 -12.37 -24.44 -5.19
CA VAL A 800 -12.70 -25.54 -4.29
C VAL A 800 -14.12 -26.01 -4.65
N LYS A 801 -14.26 -27.21 -5.19
CA LYS A 801 -15.57 -27.81 -5.51
C LYS A 801 -16.01 -28.80 -4.43
N HIS A 802 -15.03 -29.37 -3.72
CA HIS A 802 -15.23 -30.37 -2.69
C HIS A 802 -14.42 -29.99 -1.42
N ASP A 803 -15.07 -29.36 -0.45
CA ASP A 803 -14.44 -28.92 0.79
C ASP A 803 -13.80 -30.07 1.60
N TYR A 804 -14.35 -31.28 1.53
CA TYR A 804 -13.84 -32.45 2.25
C TYR A 804 -12.43 -32.89 1.83
N TYR A 805 -11.88 -32.38 0.72
CA TYR A 805 -10.46 -32.59 0.42
C TYR A 805 -9.53 -31.84 1.37
N PHE A 806 -10.00 -30.76 2.01
CA PHE A 806 -9.25 -30.03 3.05
C PHE A 806 -9.20 -30.76 4.39
N ASP A 807 -9.93 -31.87 4.55
CA ASP A 807 -9.83 -32.74 5.74
C ASP A 807 -8.54 -33.56 5.69
N VAL A 808 -7.42 -32.88 5.93
CA VAL A 808 -6.07 -33.42 6.05
C VAL A 808 -5.47 -33.07 7.41
N HIS A 809 -4.50 -33.88 7.83
CA HIS A 809 -3.86 -33.76 9.14
C HIS A 809 -3.04 -32.48 9.32
N ASN A 810 -2.55 -31.92 8.23
CA ASN A 810 -1.64 -30.78 8.22
C ASN A 810 -2.33 -29.43 7.95
N PHE A 811 -3.68 -29.38 7.95
CA PHE A 811 -4.50 -28.16 7.84
C PHE A 811 -5.38 -27.98 9.08
N LYS A 812 -5.61 -26.72 9.50
CA LYS A 812 -6.57 -26.37 10.57
C LYS A 812 -7.26 -25.03 10.34
N PHE A 813 -8.58 -25.01 10.54
CA PHE A 813 -9.36 -23.78 10.66
C PHE A 813 -9.61 -23.46 12.13
N VAL A 814 -9.43 -22.20 12.52
CA VAL A 814 -9.66 -21.70 13.88
C VAL A 814 -10.54 -20.46 13.81
N ASP A 815 -11.66 -20.48 14.53
CA ASP A 815 -12.56 -19.32 14.63
C ASP A 815 -11.99 -18.31 15.63
N VAL A 816 -11.93 -17.05 15.23
CA VAL A 816 -11.28 -15.97 15.97
C VAL A 816 -12.20 -14.77 16.01
N LYS A 817 -12.44 -14.24 17.21
CA LYS A 817 -13.23 -13.02 17.40
C LYS A 817 -12.35 -11.78 17.40
N ILE A 818 -12.61 -10.83 16.51
CA ILE A 818 -11.92 -9.54 16.44
C ILE A 818 -12.83 -8.45 17.00
N PHE A 819 -12.40 -7.81 18.07
CA PHE A 819 -13.08 -6.66 18.68
C PHE A 819 -12.48 -5.36 18.17
N HIS A 820 -13.30 -4.31 18.11
CA HIS A 820 -12.82 -2.95 17.96
C HIS A 820 -13.09 -2.16 19.23
N ARG A 821 -12.07 -1.46 19.72
CA ARG A 821 -12.16 -0.63 20.92
C ARG A 821 -11.89 0.82 20.57
N ASP A 822 -12.72 1.69 21.12
CA ASP A 822 -12.46 3.12 21.12
C ASP A 822 -11.35 3.35 22.16
N GLU A 823 -10.08 3.25 21.76
CA GLU A 823 -8.99 3.65 22.64
C GLU A 823 -8.93 5.18 22.67
N HIS A 824 -9.26 5.77 23.82
CA HIS A 824 -8.91 7.14 24.11
C HIS A 824 -7.41 7.21 24.36
N THR A 825 -6.60 7.14 23.31
CA THR A 825 -5.20 7.54 23.41
C THR A 825 -5.20 9.03 23.78
N ASN A 826 -4.95 9.31 25.07
CA ASN A 826 -4.61 10.64 25.54
C ASN A 826 -3.31 11.03 24.83
N VAL A 827 -3.42 11.70 23.69
CA VAL A 827 -2.26 12.27 23.03
C VAL A 827 -1.78 13.42 23.91
N VAL A 828 -0.58 13.27 24.46
CA VAL A 828 0.14 14.33 25.19
C VAL A 828 0.59 15.41 24.21
#